data_AF-A0A0C4Y1H2-F1
#
_entry.id   AF-A0A0C4Y1H2-F1
#
_cell.length_a   1.000
_cell.length_b   1.000
_cell.length_c   1.000
_cell.angle_alpha   90.00
_cell.angle_beta   90.00
_cell.angle_gamma   90.00
#
_symmetry.space_group_name_H-M   'P 1'
#
loop_
_entity.id
_entity.type
_entity.pdbx_description
1 polymer ?
#
loop_
_entity_poly.entity_id
_entity_poly.type
_entity_poly.pdbx_seq_one_letter_code
_entity_poly.pdbx_strand_id
1 'polypeptide(L)'
;MIRIPRRHWLAGDFVLPKNSSGGDGGVTPSLLVHLPDPFPPPPSPKPARPRIPPEAEGIQVNFCKSPRCANFGVPPKAESKRGRGSGSHDTYILTAASSKRGAVRLRLECKLCGEKPPLKSNLAIAEEVGRLLAYLEPEPEPCCPNGACRCHTLGMLTHPGAYQAFGQTAHGSSRYRCKSCQKTFSVPGPTTGQKKPHLNRDIFLELVNKAPFRRILEKQDIKAPTLYQKIDFLVRQCERFLANRERKLMEGLPLGHLSVSVDRQDYYTNWTRRQDKRNVPLHAVVAAENRSGYVFGTHVNFDARFQPDAVEADVRTDDDDLKPQEHRRNARFWLASEYSASVLASGARKRYRNEGDVLGAASATYANAAQRDDIEVPDDFVGSQRLPETGMQVHSEYTLYAHFQILKRLLTGADAVTFYLDQDSGIRAACLAAFAEDVQRDRVHAFFVKTNKDMTKGEKVRAFNGAKKTFRDAQARMPGLSDYRVKVELIKEQLPLMKEIGRYHDRWLIHPLPTMNEPEKALCHLTERPGTSLTTDALAELYLYGSTYGADRFLELVRRRLSPLERALGSASAARRMWYGYAPYNPAMIEKLLVLLRTYWNYCLVPDESRDGKTPAMRLGLARAPVRLEDIIYFDPLKHSRGPTKKESIPEGKDSSESA
;
A
#
# COMPACT_ATOMS: atom_id res chain seq x y z
N MET A 1 0.34 8.46 -21.76
CA MET A 1 -1.07 8.80 -22.05
C MET A 1 -1.70 7.62 -22.77
N ILE A 2 -2.33 6.72 -22.03
CA ILE A 2 -3.05 5.58 -22.61
C ILE A 2 -4.47 6.08 -22.87
N ARG A 3 -4.84 6.23 -24.15
CA ARG A 3 -6.21 6.52 -24.57
C ARG A 3 -7.05 5.26 -24.37
N ILE A 4 -8.01 5.34 -23.46
CA ILE A 4 -9.10 4.37 -23.35
C ILE A 4 -10.02 4.55 -24.58
N PRO A 5 -10.53 3.48 -25.22
CA PRO A 5 -11.33 3.62 -26.44
C PRO A 5 -12.71 4.21 -26.11
N ARG A 6 -13.08 5.32 -26.77
CA ARG A 6 -14.46 5.83 -26.80
C ARG A 6 -15.32 4.86 -27.63
N ARG A 7 -16.34 4.27 -27.04
CA ARG A 7 -17.42 3.60 -27.79
C ARG A 7 -18.36 4.66 -28.38
N HIS A 8 -18.70 4.49 -29.65
CA HIS A 8 -19.63 5.33 -30.41
C HIS A 8 -21.05 5.28 -29.83
N TRP A 9 -21.62 6.45 -29.59
CA TRP A 9 -23.06 6.67 -29.50
C TRP A 9 -23.50 7.32 -30.81
N LEU A 10 -24.39 6.64 -31.54
CA LEU A 10 -25.03 7.19 -32.73
C LEU A 10 -26.03 8.25 -32.30
N ALA A 11 -25.82 9.49 -32.76
CA ALA A 11 -26.78 10.57 -32.68
C ALA A 11 -27.87 10.33 -33.73
N GLY A 12 -29.13 10.29 -33.31
CA GLY A 12 -30.29 10.37 -34.20
C GLY A 12 -30.68 11.84 -34.36
N ASP A 13 -30.62 12.32 -35.61
CA ASP A 13 -31.00 13.68 -35.99
C ASP A 13 -32.51 13.90 -35.84
N PHE A 14 -32.86 14.99 -35.15
CA PHE A 14 -34.21 15.53 -35.06
C PHE A 14 -34.51 16.34 -36.33
N VAL A 15 -35.46 15.89 -37.15
CA VAL A 15 -36.03 16.66 -38.26
C VAL A 15 -37.54 16.77 -38.06
N LEU A 16 -38.01 18.00 -37.85
CA LEU A 16 -39.43 18.37 -37.85
C LEU A 16 -39.97 18.43 -39.29
N PRO A 17 -41.17 17.93 -39.59
CA PRO A 17 -41.91 18.37 -40.76
C PRO A 17 -43.11 19.27 -40.40
N LYS A 18 -43.26 20.31 -41.23
CA LYS A 18 -44.39 21.25 -41.28
C LYS A 18 -45.58 20.63 -42.02
N ASN A 19 -46.76 21.13 -41.65
CA ASN A 19 -48.10 20.90 -42.18
C ASN A 19 -48.25 20.92 -43.70
N SER A 20 -49.16 20.10 -44.21
CA SER A 20 -50.03 20.45 -45.35
C SER A 20 -51.39 19.75 -45.27
N SER A 21 -52.41 20.60 -45.27
CA SER A 21 -53.86 20.47 -45.52
C SER A 21 -54.38 19.34 -46.43
N GLY A 22 -55.57 18.85 -46.09
CA GLY A 22 -56.53 18.21 -47.00
C GLY A 22 -57.69 17.58 -46.22
N GLY A 23 -58.86 18.23 -46.21
CA GLY A 23 -60.07 17.74 -45.55
C GLY A 23 -60.95 16.88 -46.46
N ASP A 24 -61.78 16.01 -45.87
CA ASP A 24 -63.25 16.05 -46.01
C ASP A 24 -63.93 14.88 -45.27
N GLY A 25 -65.16 15.14 -44.79
CA GLY A 25 -66.25 14.16 -44.71
C GLY A 25 -66.37 13.28 -43.46
N GLY A 26 -67.30 13.64 -42.57
CA GLY A 26 -67.71 12.79 -41.44
C GLY A 26 -68.88 11.87 -41.76
N VAL A 27 -68.88 10.66 -41.16
CA VAL A 27 -70.05 9.84 -40.79
C VAL A 27 -69.64 8.90 -39.63
N THR A 28 -70.40 8.86 -38.53
CA THR A 28 -70.32 7.88 -37.43
C THR A 28 -71.41 6.79 -37.60
N PRO A 29 -71.45 5.70 -36.81
CA PRO A 29 -70.39 4.81 -36.31
C PRO A 29 -70.75 3.32 -36.58
N SER A 30 -69.80 2.39 -36.47
CA SER A 30 -70.13 0.97 -36.24
C SER A 30 -69.09 0.31 -35.36
N LEU A 31 -69.60 -0.34 -34.31
CA LEU A 31 -68.86 -0.99 -33.24
C LEU A 31 -67.93 -2.07 -33.76
N LEU A 32 -66.64 -1.94 -33.45
CA LEU A 32 -65.71 -3.06 -33.34
C LEU A 32 -64.90 -2.85 -32.06
N VAL A 33 -65.16 -3.74 -31.11
CA VAL A 33 -64.48 -3.82 -29.82
C VAL A 33 -63.01 -4.18 -30.08
N HIS A 34 -62.12 -3.18 -30.03
CA HIS A 34 -60.69 -3.43 -29.93
C HIS A 34 -60.38 -3.78 -28.47
N LEU A 35 -60.03 -5.05 -28.24
CA LEU A 35 -59.37 -5.47 -27.02
C LEU A 35 -58.07 -4.67 -26.85
N PRO A 36 -57.77 -4.11 -25.65
CA PRO A 36 -56.49 -3.46 -25.42
C PRO A 36 -55.35 -4.46 -25.57
N ASP A 37 -54.30 -4.04 -26.27
CA ASP A 37 -53.04 -4.77 -26.43
C ASP A 37 -52.51 -5.28 -25.08
N PRO A 38 -51.89 -6.48 -25.04
CA PRO A 38 -51.33 -7.02 -23.81
C PRO A 38 -50.28 -6.07 -23.25
N PHE A 39 -50.42 -5.76 -21.96
CA PHE A 39 -49.46 -4.99 -21.16
C PHE A 39 -48.01 -5.33 -21.54
N PRO A 40 -47.11 -4.33 -21.66
CA PRO A 40 -45.70 -4.60 -21.86
C PRO A 40 -45.22 -5.57 -20.77
N PRO A 41 -44.39 -6.58 -21.11
CA PRO A 41 -43.91 -7.54 -20.13
C PRO A 41 -43.23 -6.77 -18.99
N PRO A 42 -43.42 -7.20 -17.73
CA PRO A 42 -42.81 -6.54 -16.59
C PRO A 42 -41.30 -6.46 -16.82
N PRO A 43 -40.65 -5.34 -16.44
CA PRO A 43 -39.21 -5.20 -16.59
C PRO A 43 -38.54 -6.42 -15.95
N SER A 44 -37.64 -7.06 -16.70
CA SER A 44 -36.85 -8.19 -16.20
C SER A 44 -36.32 -7.86 -14.81
N PRO A 45 -36.48 -8.74 -13.81
CA PRO A 45 -36.07 -8.42 -12.45
C PRO A 45 -34.59 -8.05 -12.45
N LYS A 46 -34.26 -6.86 -11.92
CA LYS A 46 -32.86 -6.46 -11.71
C LYS A 46 -32.16 -7.60 -10.98
N PRO A 47 -31.00 -8.09 -11.45
CA PRO A 47 -30.33 -9.22 -10.83
C PRO A 47 -30.12 -8.93 -9.34
N ALA A 48 -30.54 -9.88 -8.50
CA ALA A 48 -30.43 -9.73 -7.06
C ALA A 48 -28.96 -9.52 -6.68
N ARG A 49 -28.71 -8.55 -5.78
CA ARG A 49 -27.37 -8.27 -5.29
C ARG A 49 -26.75 -9.52 -4.67
N PRO A 50 -25.46 -9.83 -4.97
CA PRO A 50 -24.78 -10.92 -4.31
C PRO A 50 -24.68 -10.63 -2.80
N ARG A 51 -24.69 -11.71 -2.01
CA ARG A 51 -24.70 -11.62 -0.54
C ARG A 51 -23.47 -10.94 0.06
N ILE A 52 -22.32 -11.13 -0.58
CA ILE A 52 -21.06 -10.44 -0.29
C ILE A 52 -20.48 -9.89 -1.60
N PRO A 53 -19.57 -8.91 -1.55
CA PRO A 53 -18.85 -8.48 -2.73
C PRO A 53 -18.19 -9.68 -3.43
N PRO A 54 -18.37 -9.82 -4.77
CA PRO A 54 -17.79 -10.92 -5.51
C PRO A 54 -16.27 -10.90 -5.40
N GLU A 55 -15.64 -12.06 -5.58
CA GLU A 55 -14.18 -12.14 -5.68
C GLU A 55 -13.71 -11.33 -6.91
N ALA A 56 -12.58 -10.64 -6.77
CA ALA A 56 -11.99 -9.85 -7.85
C ALA A 56 -10.48 -10.10 -7.89
N GLU A 57 -9.93 -10.50 -9.05
CA GLU A 57 -8.48 -10.75 -9.24
C GLU A 57 -7.88 -11.71 -8.19
N GLY A 58 -8.62 -12.77 -7.80
CA GLY A 58 -8.20 -13.72 -6.77
C GLY A 58 -8.35 -13.22 -5.33
N ILE A 59 -9.02 -12.08 -5.11
CA ILE A 59 -9.14 -11.44 -3.80
C ILE A 59 -10.56 -11.63 -3.26
N GLN A 60 -10.66 -12.39 -2.17
CA GLN A 60 -11.84 -12.45 -1.33
C GLN A 60 -11.42 -12.21 0.12
N VAL A 61 -11.76 -11.06 0.70
CA VAL A 61 -11.38 -10.71 2.09
C VAL A 61 -12.53 -10.83 3.08
N ASN A 62 -13.75 -11.11 2.63
CA ASN A 62 -14.93 -11.11 3.49
C ASN A 62 -15.12 -12.46 4.19
N PHE A 63 -14.40 -12.68 5.29
CA PHE A 63 -14.46 -13.87 6.14
C PHE A 63 -14.05 -13.54 7.60
N CYS A 64 -14.27 -14.47 8.53
CA CYS A 64 -13.90 -14.34 9.94
C CYS A 64 -12.38 -14.15 10.10
N LYS A 65 -11.95 -13.14 10.87
CA LYS A 65 -10.52 -12.81 11.03
C LYS A 65 -9.88 -13.43 12.28
N SER A 66 -10.61 -14.23 13.05
CA SER A 66 -10.07 -14.97 14.20
C SER A 66 -9.31 -16.23 13.76
N PRO A 67 -7.97 -16.33 13.96
CA PRO A 67 -7.21 -17.52 13.54
C PRO A 67 -7.56 -18.80 14.32
N ARG A 68 -8.24 -18.68 15.46
CA ARG A 68 -8.73 -19.82 16.26
C ARG A 68 -10.07 -20.38 15.75
N CYS A 69 -10.73 -19.69 14.83
CA CYS A 69 -12.06 -20.05 14.34
C CYS A 69 -11.98 -20.92 13.08
N ALA A 70 -12.83 -21.95 12.99
CA ALA A 70 -12.91 -22.79 11.79
C ALA A 70 -13.38 -22.03 10.53
N ASN A 71 -13.98 -20.84 10.72
CA ASN A 71 -14.37 -19.93 9.65
C ASN A 71 -13.22 -19.00 9.19
N PHE A 72 -12.03 -19.09 9.79
CA PHE A 72 -10.88 -18.30 9.38
C PHE A 72 -10.45 -18.64 7.95
N GLY A 73 -10.36 -17.64 7.08
CA GLY A 73 -10.05 -17.85 5.65
C GLY A 73 -11.20 -18.44 4.83
N VAL A 74 -12.36 -18.72 5.43
CA VAL A 74 -13.50 -19.36 4.75
C VAL A 74 -14.60 -18.32 4.51
N PRO A 75 -14.88 -17.92 3.25
CA PRO A 75 -15.92 -16.95 2.94
C PRO A 75 -17.33 -17.54 3.14
N PRO A 76 -18.34 -16.69 3.42
CA PRO A 76 -19.74 -17.11 3.44
C PRO A 76 -20.16 -17.77 2.12
N LYS A 77 -21.06 -18.76 2.22
CA LYS A 77 -21.69 -19.35 1.02
C LYS A 77 -22.42 -18.27 0.19
N ALA A 78 -22.30 -18.36 -1.13
CA ALA A 78 -22.95 -17.45 -2.09
C ALA A 78 -24.48 -17.41 -1.89
N GLU A 79 -25.08 -18.59 -1.68
CA GLU A 79 -26.50 -18.74 -1.35
C GLU A 79 -26.68 -19.27 0.07
N SER A 80 -27.64 -18.70 0.80
CA SER A 80 -28.07 -19.20 2.10
C SER A 80 -29.59 -19.31 2.10
N LYS A 81 -30.11 -20.55 2.02
CA LYS A 81 -31.54 -20.79 2.22
C LYS A 81 -31.91 -20.51 3.68
N ARG A 82 -32.97 -19.72 3.90
CA ARG A 82 -33.57 -19.50 5.22
C ARG A 82 -34.83 -20.36 5.33
N GLY A 83 -34.93 -21.24 6.34
CA GLY A 83 -36.10 -22.08 6.60
C GLY A 83 -35.76 -23.34 7.42
N ARG A 84 -36.71 -23.86 8.22
CA ARG A 84 -36.57 -25.16 8.90
C ARG A 84 -36.48 -26.26 7.84
N GLY A 85 -35.43 -27.09 7.90
CA GLY A 85 -35.26 -28.26 7.02
C GLY A 85 -34.28 -28.10 5.83
N SER A 86 -33.58 -26.98 5.68
CA SER A 86 -32.57 -26.84 4.61
C SER A 86 -31.19 -27.33 5.07
N GLY A 87 -30.69 -28.45 4.54
CA GLY A 87 -29.40 -29.05 4.90
C GLY A 87 -28.13 -28.23 4.57
N SER A 88 -28.25 -26.97 4.12
CA SER A 88 -27.12 -26.06 3.88
C SER A 88 -27.34 -24.72 4.59
N HIS A 89 -27.35 -24.74 5.93
CA HIS A 89 -27.22 -23.52 6.71
C HIS A 89 -25.78 -23.00 6.59
N ASP A 90 -25.65 -21.72 6.23
CA ASP A 90 -24.36 -21.05 6.24
C ASP A 90 -23.92 -20.70 7.66
N THR A 91 -22.62 -20.61 7.90
CA THR A 91 -22.01 -20.29 9.21
C THR A 91 -21.89 -18.78 9.46
N TYR A 92 -22.43 -17.95 8.57
CA TYR A 92 -22.49 -16.49 8.74
C TYR A 92 -23.92 -15.95 8.67
N ILE A 93 -24.11 -14.77 9.26
CA ILE A 93 -25.28 -13.91 9.09
C ILE A 93 -24.78 -12.59 8.51
N LEU A 94 -25.47 -12.06 7.50
CA LEU A 94 -25.22 -10.71 7.03
C LEU A 94 -26.11 -9.76 7.81
N THR A 95 -25.51 -8.75 8.44
CA THR A 95 -26.25 -7.74 9.20
C THR A 95 -25.90 -6.35 8.69
N ALA A 96 -26.89 -5.46 8.69
CA ALA A 96 -26.63 -4.03 8.54
C ALA A 96 -26.04 -3.50 9.84
N ALA A 97 -24.89 -2.85 9.76
CA ALA A 97 -24.41 -2.00 10.82
C ALA A 97 -25.14 -0.66 10.68
N SER A 98 -25.95 -0.29 11.69
CA SER A 98 -26.57 1.03 11.74
C SER A 98 -25.49 2.09 11.88
N SER A 99 -25.15 2.80 10.81
CA SER A 99 -24.45 4.07 10.94
C SER A 99 -25.46 5.06 11.51
N LYS A 100 -25.15 5.69 12.66
CA LYS A 100 -26.09 6.62 13.30
C LYS A 100 -26.41 7.83 12.42
N ARG A 101 -25.63 8.13 11.36
CA ARG A 101 -25.76 9.33 10.50
C ARG A 101 -25.20 9.17 9.07
N GLY A 102 -25.10 7.97 8.51
CA GLY A 102 -24.45 7.72 7.21
C GLY A 102 -25.01 6.53 6.41
N ALA A 103 -24.38 6.23 5.27
CA ALA A 103 -24.75 5.10 4.41
C ALA A 103 -24.71 3.77 5.18
N VAL A 104 -25.67 2.87 4.90
CA VAL A 104 -25.74 1.55 5.52
C VAL A 104 -24.46 0.77 5.19
N ARG A 105 -23.72 0.40 6.24
CA ARG A 105 -22.55 -0.47 6.15
C ARG A 105 -22.96 -1.90 6.43
N LEU A 106 -22.35 -2.86 5.76
CA LEU A 106 -22.62 -4.27 5.97
C LEU A 106 -21.52 -4.89 6.82
N ARG A 107 -21.90 -5.85 7.67
CA ARG A 107 -20.95 -6.70 8.40
C ARG A 107 -21.38 -8.15 8.39
N LEU A 108 -20.40 -9.04 8.45
CA LEU A 108 -20.65 -10.44 8.74
C LEU A 108 -20.84 -10.59 10.24
N GLU A 109 -21.58 -11.62 10.63
CA GLU A 109 -21.61 -12.16 11.97
C GLU A 109 -21.34 -13.66 11.87
N CYS A 110 -20.18 -14.08 12.40
CA CYS A 110 -19.74 -15.47 12.40
C CYS A 110 -20.50 -16.24 13.48
N LYS A 111 -21.26 -17.27 13.10
CA LYS A 111 -22.03 -18.10 14.04
C LYS A 111 -21.16 -19.01 14.91
N LEU A 112 -19.89 -19.20 14.54
CA LEU A 112 -18.97 -20.10 15.25
C LEU A 112 -18.26 -19.41 16.42
N CYS A 113 -17.79 -18.17 16.23
CA CYS A 113 -17.04 -17.43 17.25
C CYS A 113 -17.69 -16.10 17.67
N GLY A 114 -18.79 -15.69 17.03
CA GLY A 114 -19.48 -14.43 17.34
C GLY A 114 -18.79 -13.16 16.82
N GLU A 115 -17.65 -13.27 16.13
CA GLU A 115 -16.99 -12.11 15.52
C GLU A 115 -17.87 -11.44 14.47
N LYS A 116 -17.75 -10.11 14.39
CA LYS A 116 -18.55 -9.28 13.49
C LYS A 116 -17.70 -8.43 12.52
N PRO A 117 -16.91 -9.03 11.62
CA PRO A 117 -16.03 -8.27 10.75
C PRO A 117 -16.85 -7.45 9.73
N PRO A 118 -16.50 -6.17 9.51
CA PRO A 118 -17.07 -5.35 8.44
C PRO A 118 -16.85 -6.00 7.06
N LEU A 119 -17.79 -5.80 6.13
CA LEU A 119 -17.54 -6.16 4.73
C LEU A 119 -16.64 -5.11 4.07
N LYS A 120 -15.90 -5.53 3.05
CA LYS A 120 -15.05 -4.69 2.20
C LYS A 120 -15.28 -5.02 0.73
N SER A 121 -15.23 -4.00 -0.12
CA SER A 121 -15.27 -4.20 -1.58
C SER A 121 -13.99 -4.88 -2.07
N ASN A 122 -14.10 -6.13 -2.54
CA ASN A 122 -12.95 -6.82 -3.16
C ASN A 122 -12.49 -6.11 -4.43
N LEU A 123 -13.42 -5.53 -5.20
CA LEU A 123 -13.09 -4.74 -6.40
C LEU A 123 -12.22 -3.53 -6.03
N ALA A 124 -12.60 -2.77 -5.00
CA ALA A 124 -11.81 -1.63 -4.53
C ALA A 124 -10.38 -2.03 -4.13
N ILE A 125 -10.23 -3.19 -3.45
CA ILE A 125 -8.91 -3.72 -3.08
C ILE A 125 -8.14 -4.09 -4.35
N ALA A 126 -8.75 -4.80 -5.30
CA ALA A 126 -8.10 -5.21 -6.54
C ALA A 126 -7.62 -4.00 -7.37
N GLU A 127 -8.46 -2.97 -7.52
CA GLU A 127 -8.10 -1.76 -8.24
C GLU A 127 -6.98 -0.96 -7.54
N GLU A 128 -6.96 -0.98 -6.21
CA GLU A 128 -5.91 -0.35 -5.41
C GLU A 128 -4.59 -1.13 -5.46
N VAL A 129 -4.64 -2.46 -5.46
CA VAL A 129 -3.48 -3.33 -5.75
C VAL A 129 -2.92 -3.01 -7.13
N GLY A 130 -3.78 -2.93 -8.15
CA GLY A 130 -3.38 -2.57 -9.51
C GLY A 130 -2.73 -1.18 -9.57
N ARG A 131 -3.27 -0.18 -8.87
CA ARG A 131 -2.67 1.15 -8.78
C ARG A 131 -1.26 1.11 -8.20
N LEU A 132 -1.11 0.44 -7.06
CA LEU A 132 0.14 0.42 -6.29
C LEU A 132 1.22 -0.47 -6.92
N LEU A 133 0.83 -1.50 -7.70
CA LEU A 133 1.75 -2.34 -8.47
C LEU A 133 2.01 -1.83 -9.89
N ALA A 134 1.37 -0.75 -10.34
CA ALA A 134 1.49 -0.27 -11.72
C ALA A 134 2.94 -0.05 -12.17
N TYR A 135 3.85 0.32 -11.25
CA TYR A 135 5.27 0.48 -11.58
C TYR A 135 5.98 -0.83 -11.98
N LEU A 136 5.46 -1.99 -11.56
CA LEU A 136 6.00 -3.32 -11.89
C LEU A 136 5.51 -3.83 -13.24
N GLU A 137 4.47 -3.23 -13.82
CA GLU A 137 3.99 -3.59 -15.15
C GLU A 137 5.11 -3.36 -16.18
N PRO A 138 5.40 -4.35 -17.05
CA PRO A 138 6.45 -4.19 -18.04
C PRO A 138 6.07 -3.07 -19.02
N GLU A 139 6.99 -2.13 -19.24
CA GLU A 139 6.79 -1.11 -20.27
C GLU A 139 6.66 -1.79 -21.64
N PRO A 140 5.71 -1.34 -22.50
CA PRO A 140 5.59 -1.87 -23.85
C PRO A 140 6.91 -1.71 -24.59
N GLU A 141 7.41 -2.82 -25.14
CA GLU A 141 8.63 -2.78 -25.92
C GLU A 141 8.45 -1.92 -27.18
N PRO A 142 9.46 -1.14 -27.58
CA PRO A 142 9.45 -0.48 -28.88
C PRO A 142 9.23 -1.52 -29.98
N CYS A 143 8.31 -1.23 -30.90
CA CYS A 143 7.97 -2.09 -32.03
C CYS A 143 7.93 -1.28 -33.34
N CYS A 144 7.67 -1.96 -34.46
CA CYS A 144 7.48 -1.27 -35.73
C CYS A 144 6.32 -0.27 -35.63
N PRO A 145 6.50 1.02 -35.97
CA PRO A 145 5.43 2.02 -35.86
C PRO A 145 4.39 1.95 -36.99
N ASN A 146 4.48 0.97 -37.88
CA ASN A 146 3.47 0.76 -38.92
C ASN A 146 2.40 -0.20 -38.39
N GLY A 147 1.20 0.30 -38.09
CA GLY A 147 0.10 -0.49 -37.54
C GLY A 147 -0.35 -1.67 -38.41
N ALA A 148 -0.10 -1.62 -39.72
CA ALA A 148 -0.42 -2.72 -40.65
C ALA A 148 0.70 -3.77 -40.79
N CYS A 149 1.87 -3.55 -40.18
CA CYS A 149 3.01 -4.45 -40.30
C CYS A 149 2.92 -5.60 -39.29
N ARG A 150 3.25 -6.83 -39.72
CA ARG A 150 3.31 -8.00 -38.81
C ARG A 150 4.25 -7.81 -37.62
N CYS A 151 5.27 -6.97 -37.75
CA CYS A 151 6.19 -6.65 -36.64
C CYS A 151 5.63 -5.60 -35.67
N HIS A 152 4.45 -5.02 -35.87
CA HIS A 152 3.87 -4.03 -34.95
C HIS A 152 3.55 -4.61 -33.56
N THR A 153 3.24 -5.90 -33.49
CA THR A 153 3.00 -6.62 -32.23
C THR A 153 4.24 -7.33 -31.69
N LEU A 154 5.35 -7.33 -32.44
CA LEU A 154 6.60 -7.97 -32.06
C LEU A 154 7.52 -6.96 -31.39
N GLY A 155 7.64 -7.00 -30.07
CA GLY A 155 8.56 -6.16 -29.32
C GLY A 155 10.02 -6.35 -29.76
N MET A 156 10.79 -5.25 -29.80
CA MET A 156 12.17 -5.25 -30.26
C MET A 156 13.14 -6.07 -29.41
N LEU A 157 12.93 -6.15 -28.09
CA LEU A 157 13.82 -6.90 -27.20
C LEU A 157 13.47 -8.38 -27.19
N THR A 158 12.18 -8.70 -27.19
CA THR A 158 11.68 -10.08 -27.24
C THR A 158 11.93 -10.69 -28.63
N HIS A 159 11.85 -9.90 -29.70
CA HIS A 159 12.04 -10.35 -31.09
C HIS A 159 13.14 -9.57 -31.81
N PRO A 160 14.41 -9.62 -31.37
CA PRO A 160 15.49 -8.82 -31.93
C PRO A 160 15.74 -9.17 -33.41
N GLY A 161 15.47 -10.42 -33.81
CA GLY A 161 15.58 -10.89 -35.19
C GLY A 161 14.70 -10.11 -36.18
N ALA A 162 13.57 -9.53 -35.74
CA ALA A 162 12.67 -8.75 -36.58
C ALA A 162 13.18 -7.34 -36.91
N TYR A 163 14.25 -6.90 -36.24
CA TYR A 163 14.78 -5.54 -36.33
C TYR A 163 16.28 -5.51 -36.64
N GLN A 164 16.74 -4.40 -37.21
CA GLN A 164 18.15 -4.13 -37.47
C GLN A 164 18.52 -2.77 -36.87
N ALA A 165 19.66 -2.68 -36.18
CA ALA A 165 20.20 -1.40 -35.74
C ALA A 165 20.53 -0.50 -36.94
N PHE A 166 20.19 0.79 -36.85
CA PHE A 166 20.26 1.76 -37.95
C PHE A 166 20.91 3.09 -37.49
N GLY A 167 21.96 2.98 -36.68
CA GLY A 167 22.70 4.13 -36.14
C GLY A 167 22.00 4.86 -35.01
N GLN A 168 22.35 6.14 -34.81
CA GLN A 168 21.77 7.02 -33.80
C GLN A 168 21.27 8.32 -34.44
N THR A 169 20.34 9.01 -33.78
CA THR A 169 19.97 10.38 -34.15
C THR A 169 21.07 11.37 -33.70
N ALA A 170 21.03 12.60 -34.22
CA ALA A 170 21.93 13.68 -33.77
C ALA A 170 21.85 13.95 -32.25
N HIS A 171 20.73 13.59 -31.62
CA HIS A 171 20.49 13.73 -30.19
C HIS A 171 20.74 12.43 -29.40
N GLY A 172 21.38 11.43 -30.01
CA GLY A 172 21.83 10.19 -29.35
C GLY A 172 20.77 9.09 -29.20
N SER A 173 19.55 9.26 -29.73
CA SER A 173 18.53 8.21 -29.70
C SER A 173 18.91 7.08 -30.65
N SER A 174 18.81 5.82 -30.20
CA SER A 174 19.13 4.66 -31.05
C SER A 174 18.07 4.47 -32.13
N ARG A 175 18.48 4.26 -33.38
CA ARG A 175 17.56 4.03 -34.51
C ARG A 175 17.54 2.56 -34.88
N TYR A 176 16.36 2.08 -35.26
CA TYR A 176 16.13 0.72 -35.70
C TYR A 176 15.30 0.70 -36.98
N ARG A 177 15.52 -0.33 -37.78
CA ARG A 177 14.78 -0.60 -39.02
C ARG A 177 14.03 -1.92 -38.88
N CYS A 178 12.73 -1.91 -39.18
CA CYS A 178 11.94 -3.13 -39.27
C CYS A 178 12.38 -3.95 -40.48
N LYS A 179 12.74 -5.24 -40.32
CA LYS A 179 13.14 -6.09 -41.45
C LYS A 179 11.97 -6.47 -42.36
N SER A 180 10.72 -6.36 -41.88
CA SER A 180 9.55 -6.73 -42.67
C SER A 180 9.07 -5.61 -43.60
N CYS A 181 8.97 -4.36 -43.10
CA CYS A 181 8.44 -3.24 -43.89
C CYS A 181 9.47 -2.13 -44.13
N GLN A 182 10.73 -2.34 -43.71
CA GLN A 182 11.86 -1.40 -43.87
C GLN A 182 11.69 -0.03 -43.21
N LYS A 183 10.58 0.22 -42.50
CA LYS A 183 10.34 1.47 -41.78
C LYS A 183 11.35 1.63 -40.64
N THR A 184 12.01 2.79 -40.60
CA THR A 184 12.92 3.16 -39.50
C THR A 184 12.20 3.90 -38.40
N PHE A 185 12.62 3.71 -37.16
CA PHE A 185 12.12 4.42 -36.00
C PHE A 185 13.21 4.63 -34.96
N SER A 186 13.03 5.62 -34.10
CA SER A 186 14.00 5.99 -33.05
C SER A 186 13.46 5.57 -31.70
N VAL A 187 14.32 4.98 -30.88
CA VAL A 187 14.04 4.64 -29.49
C VAL A 187 14.75 5.67 -28.61
N PRO A 188 14.00 6.49 -27.86
CA PRO A 188 14.59 7.52 -27.02
C PRO A 188 15.40 6.91 -25.87
N GLY A 189 16.54 7.53 -25.54
CA GLY A 189 17.27 7.21 -24.34
C GLY A 189 16.59 7.77 -23.08
N PRO A 190 17.08 7.43 -21.88
CA PRO A 190 16.45 7.86 -20.62
C PRO A 190 16.28 9.37 -20.48
N THR A 191 17.24 10.16 -20.99
CA THR A 191 17.24 11.63 -20.87
C THR A 191 16.68 12.37 -22.07
N THR A 192 16.20 11.67 -23.10
CA THR A 192 15.70 12.32 -24.32
C THR A 192 14.55 13.28 -23.97
N GLY A 193 14.67 14.53 -24.43
CA GLY A 193 13.68 15.59 -24.20
C GLY A 193 13.81 16.32 -22.85
N GLN A 194 14.77 15.96 -22.00
CA GLN A 194 15.00 16.69 -20.76
C GLN A 194 15.82 17.96 -20.94
N LYS A 195 15.49 18.98 -20.14
CA LYS A 195 16.26 20.21 -19.99
C LYS A 195 17.28 20.07 -18.86
N LYS A 196 18.51 20.54 -19.09
CA LYS A 196 19.63 20.52 -18.13
C LYS A 196 19.83 19.15 -17.44
N PRO A 197 20.01 18.03 -18.17
CA PRO A 197 20.07 16.69 -17.56
C PRO A 197 21.23 16.50 -16.57
N HIS A 198 22.33 17.26 -16.71
CA HIS A 198 23.47 17.21 -15.79
C HIS A 198 23.11 17.57 -14.33
N LEU A 199 22.05 18.37 -14.11
CA LEU A 199 21.58 18.74 -12.76
C LEU A 199 20.81 17.62 -12.05
N ASN A 200 20.44 16.55 -12.75
CA ASN A 200 19.53 15.52 -12.22
C ASN A 200 20.10 14.83 -10.97
N ARG A 201 21.40 14.57 -10.96
CA ARG A 201 22.09 13.95 -9.82
C ARG A 201 22.02 14.81 -8.57
N ASP A 202 22.38 16.08 -8.70
CA ASP A 202 22.45 16.99 -7.55
C ASP A 202 21.06 17.31 -7.02
N ILE A 203 20.08 17.52 -7.92
CA ILE A 203 18.67 17.69 -7.53
C ILE A 203 18.13 16.46 -6.80
N PHE A 204 18.43 15.26 -7.27
CA PHE A 204 18.05 14.04 -6.56
C PHE A 204 18.61 14.05 -5.15
N LEU A 205 19.93 14.26 -5.00
CA LEU A 205 20.58 14.26 -3.69
C LEU A 205 19.99 15.34 -2.78
N GLU A 206 19.75 16.54 -3.28
CA GLU A 206 19.13 17.62 -2.49
C GLU A 206 17.74 17.23 -1.99
N LEU A 207 16.91 16.61 -2.83
CA LEU A 207 15.56 16.14 -2.46
C LEU A 207 15.56 15.11 -1.33
N VAL A 208 16.59 14.25 -1.24
CA VAL A 208 16.72 13.20 -0.22
C VAL A 208 17.71 13.55 0.90
N ASN A 209 18.19 14.80 0.95
CA ASN A 209 19.11 15.33 1.98
C ASN A 209 18.61 16.65 2.56
N LYS A 210 17.31 16.73 2.87
CA LYS A 210 16.68 17.79 3.66
C LYS A 210 16.74 19.18 3.02
N ALA A 211 16.93 19.30 1.70
CA ALA A 211 16.86 20.58 1.04
C ALA A 211 15.39 20.99 0.79
N PRO A 212 14.93 22.15 1.31
CA PRO A 212 13.61 22.67 0.95
C PRO A 212 13.57 23.04 -0.54
N PHE A 213 12.42 22.88 -1.21
CA PHE A 213 12.29 23.15 -2.65
C PHE A 213 12.81 24.53 -3.06
N ARG A 214 12.53 25.58 -2.29
CA ARG A 214 13.04 26.94 -2.59
C ARG A 214 14.57 26.99 -2.64
N ARG A 215 15.25 26.28 -1.73
CA ARG A 215 16.71 26.20 -1.72
C ARG A 215 17.27 25.43 -2.91
N ILE A 216 16.56 24.41 -3.38
CA ILE A 216 16.91 23.68 -4.60
C ILE A 216 16.82 24.62 -5.81
N LEU A 217 15.74 25.40 -5.91
CA LEU A 217 15.58 26.39 -7.00
C LEU A 217 16.70 27.43 -7.01
N GLU A 218 17.07 27.94 -5.83
CA GLU A 218 18.16 28.91 -5.64
C GLU A 218 19.53 28.32 -6.02
N LYS A 219 19.89 27.15 -5.46
CA LYS A 219 21.19 26.52 -5.69
C LYS A 219 21.42 26.11 -7.14
N GLN A 220 20.37 25.61 -7.78
CA GLN A 220 20.45 25.03 -9.12
C GLN A 220 20.12 26.03 -10.23
N ASP A 221 19.76 27.27 -9.87
CA ASP A 221 19.31 28.32 -10.79
C ASP A 221 18.25 27.80 -11.79
N ILE A 222 17.14 27.31 -11.23
CA ILE A 222 16.00 26.80 -11.99
C ILE A 222 14.67 27.33 -11.45
N LYS A 223 13.66 27.36 -12.33
CA LYS A 223 12.28 27.72 -11.97
C LYS A 223 11.50 26.50 -11.46
N ALA A 224 10.48 26.75 -10.64
CA ALA A 224 9.64 25.70 -10.06
C ALA A 224 9.12 24.65 -11.07
N PRO A 225 8.61 25.01 -12.28
CA PRO A 225 8.17 24.02 -13.25
C PRO A 225 9.28 23.05 -13.69
N THR A 226 10.53 23.52 -13.76
CA THR A 226 11.67 22.68 -14.11
C THR A 226 11.98 21.68 -12.99
N LEU A 227 11.91 22.11 -11.73
CA LEU A 227 12.09 21.20 -10.59
C LEU A 227 11.02 20.11 -10.57
N TYR A 228 9.73 20.46 -10.74
CA TYR A 228 8.66 19.46 -10.77
C TYR A 228 8.81 18.47 -11.95
N GLN A 229 9.14 18.95 -13.15
CA GLN A 229 9.42 18.08 -14.31
C GLN A 229 10.60 17.12 -14.05
N LYS A 230 11.63 17.60 -13.34
CA LYS A 230 12.75 16.77 -12.92
C LYS A 230 12.34 15.75 -11.88
N ILE A 231 11.56 16.11 -10.86
CA ILE A 231 11.04 15.15 -9.88
C ILE A 231 10.24 14.06 -10.60
N ASP A 232 9.35 14.42 -11.53
CA ASP A 232 8.58 13.45 -12.31
C ASP A 232 9.47 12.51 -13.12
N PHE A 233 10.55 13.04 -13.71
CA PHE A 233 11.53 12.22 -14.40
C PHE A 233 12.26 11.26 -13.45
N LEU A 234 12.79 11.77 -12.33
CA LEU A 234 13.55 10.98 -11.37
C LEU A 234 12.69 9.86 -10.76
N VAL A 235 11.42 10.15 -10.45
CA VAL A 235 10.47 9.14 -9.95
C VAL A 235 10.26 8.03 -10.98
N ARG A 236 10.01 8.36 -12.26
CA ARG A 236 9.89 7.35 -13.32
C ARG A 236 11.15 6.49 -13.45
N GLN A 237 12.34 7.07 -13.27
CA GLN A 237 13.58 6.31 -13.32
C GLN A 237 13.73 5.38 -12.11
N CYS A 238 13.41 5.86 -10.91
CA CYS A 238 13.35 5.03 -9.71
C CYS A 238 12.36 3.88 -9.88
N GLU A 239 11.15 4.14 -10.38
CA GLU A 239 10.13 3.13 -10.64
C GLU A 239 10.62 2.06 -11.63
N ARG A 240 11.21 2.45 -12.76
CA ARG A 240 11.80 1.51 -13.72
C ARG A 240 12.91 0.65 -13.11
N PHE A 241 13.78 1.28 -12.33
CA PHE A 241 14.87 0.59 -11.65
C PHE A 241 14.33 -0.40 -10.61
N LEU A 242 13.41 0.05 -9.74
CA LEU A 242 12.74 -0.78 -8.74
C LEU A 242 12.00 -1.94 -9.41
N ALA A 243 11.28 -1.68 -10.49
CA ALA A 243 10.55 -2.69 -11.23
C ALA A 243 11.46 -3.80 -11.77
N ASN A 244 12.66 -3.46 -12.23
CA ASN A 244 13.65 -4.46 -12.67
C ASN A 244 14.16 -5.32 -11.50
N ARG A 245 14.30 -4.74 -10.30
CA ARG A 245 14.82 -5.45 -9.12
C ARG A 245 13.75 -6.28 -8.43
N GLU A 246 12.59 -5.69 -8.19
CA GLU A 246 11.52 -6.28 -7.37
C GLU A 246 10.65 -7.28 -8.12
N ARG A 247 10.68 -7.30 -9.46
CA ARG A 247 10.15 -8.44 -10.22
C ARG A 247 10.78 -9.77 -9.82
N LYS A 248 12.07 -9.77 -9.46
CA LYS A 248 12.75 -10.98 -8.94
C LYS A 248 12.11 -11.50 -7.66
N LEU A 249 11.60 -10.61 -6.81
CA LEU A 249 10.88 -10.99 -5.59
C LEU A 249 9.56 -11.70 -5.94
N MET A 250 8.82 -11.17 -6.93
CA MET A 250 7.59 -11.80 -7.43
C MET A 250 7.86 -13.11 -8.18
N GLU A 251 9.02 -13.25 -8.80
CA GLU A 251 9.51 -14.48 -9.44
C GLU A 251 10.00 -15.52 -8.42
N GLY A 252 9.93 -15.23 -7.11
CA GLY A 252 10.28 -16.17 -6.05
C GLY A 252 11.77 -16.23 -5.73
N LEU A 253 12.48 -15.09 -5.79
CA LEU A 253 13.85 -14.98 -5.27
C LEU A 253 13.94 -15.67 -3.90
N PRO A 254 14.80 -16.68 -3.71
CA PRO A 254 14.89 -17.38 -2.43
C PRO A 254 15.29 -16.43 -1.31
N LEU A 255 14.47 -16.41 -0.26
CA LEU A 255 14.65 -15.61 0.94
C LEU A 255 14.47 -16.55 2.14
N GLY A 256 15.29 -16.38 3.18
CA GLY A 256 15.11 -17.11 4.43
C GLY A 256 13.89 -16.61 5.22
N HIS A 257 13.91 -16.81 6.53
CA HIS A 257 12.94 -16.17 7.42
C HIS A 257 13.05 -14.64 7.37
N LEU A 258 11.92 -13.97 7.19
CA LEU A 258 11.83 -12.52 7.18
C LEU A 258 11.07 -12.01 8.40
N SER A 259 11.65 -11.02 9.08
CA SER A 259 11.00 -10.31 10.18
C SER A 259 10.53 -8.95 9.66
N VAL A 260 9.27 -8.81 9.28
CA VAL A 260 8.76 -7.61 8.60
C VAL A 260 7.98 -6.73 9.57
N SER A 261 8.44 -5.51 9.79
CA SER A 261 7.69 -4.50 10.54
C SER A 261 6.77 -3.70 9.62
N VAL A 262 5.56 -3.40 10.08
CA VAL A 262 4.58 -2.58 9.35
C VAL A 262 4.05 -1.49 10.27
N ASP A 263 4.16 -0.24 9.82
CA ASP A 263 3.68 0.95 10.54
C ASP A 263 3.02 1.93 9.55
N ARG A 264 2.23 2.86 10.08
CA ARG A 264 1.53 3.89 9.33
C ARG A 264 1.94 5.28 9.81
N GLN A 265 2.12 6.21 8.87
CA GLN A 265 2.36 7.61 9.18
C GLN A 265 1.42 8.54 8.42
N ASP A 266 0.99 9.60 9.11
CA ASP A 266 0.19 10.68 8.56
C ASP A 266 1.09 11.78 7.97
N TYR A 267 0.71 12.25 6.79
CA TYR A 267 1.26 13.40 6.12
C TYR A 267 0.16 14.42 5.86
N TYR A 268 0.54 15.68 5.73
CA TYR A 268 -0.40 16.77 5.50
C TYR A 268 0.06 17.63 4.35
N THR A 269 -0.86 18.03 3.48
CA THR A 269 -0.60 19.05 2.47
C THR A 269 -1.01 20.42 2.98
N ASN A 270 -0.39 21.46 2.41
CA ASN A 270 -0.75 22.83 2.72
C ASN A 270 -2.07 23.23 2.04
N TRP A 271 -2.74 24.27 2.56
CA TRP A 271 -3.98 24.79 1.98
C TRP A 271 -3.70 25.54 0.67
N THR A 272 -4.54 25.32 -0.35
CA THR A 272 -4.41 25.97 -1.67
C THR A 272 -5.06 27.34 -1.71
N ARG A 273 -6.05 27.62 -0.84
CA ARG A 273 -6.83 28.87 -0.80
C ARG A 273 -6.69 29.56 0.55
N ARG A 274 -6.43 30.87 0.55
CA ARG A 274 -6.26 31.66 1.80
C ARG A 274 -7.52 31.67 2.67
N GLN A 275 -8.69 31.56 2.06
CA GLN A 275 -9.99 31.55 2.71
C GLN A 275 -10.31 30.20 3.39
N ASP A 276 -9.74 29.09 2.90
CA ASP A 276 -9.93 27.75 3.46
C ASP A 276 -8.57 27.20 3.93
N LYS A 277 -8.28 27.40 5.22
CA LYS A 277 -7.00 27.01 5.84
C LYS A 277 -6.97 25.55 6.34
N ARG A 278 -7.90 24.70 5.88
CA ARG A 278 -7.93 23.28 6.28
C ARG A 278 -6.88 22.48 5.52
N ASN A 279 -6.23 21.56 6.22
CA ASN A 279 -5.20 20.69 5.63
C ASN A 279 -5.82 19.40 5.07
N VAL A 280 -5.14 18.79 4.12
CA VAL A 280 -5.52 17.46 3.62
C VAL A 280 -4.65 16.41 4.32
N PRO A 281 -5.22 15.54 5.18
CA PRO A 281 -4.49 14.45 5.79
C PRO A 281 -4.41 13.27 4.80
N LEU A 282 -3.20 12.77 4.56
CA LEU A 282 -2.96 11.54 3.82
C LEU A 282 -2.22 10.54 4.71
N HIS A 283 -2.50 9.28 4.52
CA HIS A 283 -1.96 8.17 5.28
C HIS A 283 -1.05 7.35 4.39
N ALA A 284 0.13 7.03 4.89
CA ALA A 284 1.07 6.14 4.23
C ALA A 284 1.38 4.93 5.11
N VAL A 285 1.27 3.74 4.53
CA VAL A 285 1.70 2.49 5.16
C VAL A 285 3.08 2.10 4.65
N VAL A 286 3.95 1.70 5.58
CA VAL A 286 5.33 1.31 5.32
C VAL A 286 5.57 -0.10 5.83
N ALA A 287 6.20 -0.94 5.00
CA ALA A 287 6.70 -2.24 5.42
C ALA A 287 8.20 -2.36 5.17
N ALA A 288 8.93 -2.81 6.19
CA ALA A 288 10.37 -2.98 6.13
C ALA A 288 10.82 -4.27 6.83
N GLU A 289 11.80 -4.95 6.25
CA GLU A 289 12.42 -6.11 6.87
C GLU A 289 13.44 -5.65 7.93
N ASN A 290 13.27 -6.12 9.17
CA ASN A 290 13.96 -5.62 10.34
C ASN A 290 15.47 -5.89 10.33
N ARG A 291 15.94 -6.97 9.71
CA ARG A 291 17.36 -7.36 9.73
C ARG A 291 18.16 -6.65 8.62
N SER A 292 17.67 -6.70 7.40
CA SER A 292 18.25 -6.06 6.21
C SER A 292 18.03 -4.55 6.22
N GLY A 293 16.89 -4.10 6.74
CA GLY A 293 16.39 -2.73 6.64
C GLY A 293 15.70 -2.44 5.31
N TYR A 294 15.44 -3.45 4.47
CA TYR A 294 14.87 -3.24 3.14
C TYR A 294 13.41 -2.84 3.24
N VAL A 295 13.04 -1.76 2.55
CA VAL A 295 11.67 -1.25 2.54
C VAL A 295 10.94 -1.76 1.32
N PHE A 296 9.96 -2.65 1.51
CA PHE A 296 9.17 -3.27 0.46
C PHE A 296 8.13 -2.35 -0.16
N GLY A 297 7.62 -1.37 0.60
CA GLY A 297 6.60 -0.47 0.09
C GLY A 297 6.33 0.70 1.02
N THR A 298 5.98 1.83 0.43
CA THR A 298 5.58 3.09 1.10
C THR A 298 4.35 3.61 0.37
N HIS A 299 3.17 3.07 0.68
CA HIS A 299 1.96 3.29 -0.10
C HIS A 299 1.09 4.37 0.53
N VAL A 300 0.82 5.44 -0.22
CA VAL A 300 -0.01 6.57 0.21
C VAL A 300 -1.44 6.35 -0.30
N ASN A 301 -2.44 6.67 0.53
CA ASN A 301 -3.87 6.57 0.22
C ASN A 301 -4.38 7.70 -0.71
N PHE A 302 -3.70 7.93 -1.83
CA PHE A 302 -4.03 9.00 -2.76
C PHE A 302 -3.89 8.56 -4.21
N ASP A 303 -4.86 8.90 -5.06
CA ASP A 303 -4.83 8.62 -6.49
C ASP A 303 -4.93 9.91 -7.31
N ALA A 304 -3.79 10.32 -7.88
CA ALA A 304 -3.68 11.53 -8.69
C ALA A 304 -4.36 11.44 -10.06
N ARG A 305 -4.77 10.24 -10.51
CA ARG A 305 -5.32 10.00 -11.86
C ARG A 305 -6.76 10.47 -12.01
N PHE A 306 -7.49 10.59 -10.90
CA PHE A 306 -8.90 10.94 -10.87
C PHE A 306 -9.12 12.40 -10.45
N GLN A 307 -10.28 12.95 -10.76
CA GLN A 307 -10.68 14.29 -10.34
C GLN A 307 -11.96 14.22 -9.51
N PRO A 308 -12.07 14.94 -8.38
CA PRO A 308 -13.24 14.88 -7.50
C PRO A 308 -14.57 15.08 -8.22
N ASP A 309 -14.71 16.17 -8.98
CA ASP A 309 -15.96 16.50 -9.65
C ASP A 309 -16.40 15.42 -10.66
N ALA A 310 -15.44 14.78 -11.33
CA ALA A 310 -15.71 13.73 -12.29
C ALA A 310 -16.17 12.43 -11.61
N VAL A 311 -15.55 12.06 -10.48
CA VAL A 311 -15.96 10.88 -9.71
C VAL A 311 -17.33 11.09 -9.06
N GLU A 312 -17.58 12.27 -8.49
CA GLU A 312 -18.89 12.63 -7.92
C GLU A 312 -20.01 12.66 -8.98
N ALA A 313 -19.69 13.02 -10.22
CA ALA A 313 -20.65 12.94 -11.33
C ALA A 313 -20.89 11.50 -11.81
N ASP A 314 -19.83 10.68 -11.90
CA ASP A 314 -19.90 9.25 -12.25
C ASP A 314 -20.76 8.47 -11.24
N VAL A 315 -20.52 8.68 -9.94
CA VAL A 315 -21.29 8.05 -8.84
C VAL A 315 -22.79 8.35 -8.94
N ARG A 316 -23.15 9.60 -9.23
CA ARG A 316 -24.56 10.02 -9.38
C ARG A 316 -25.22 9.48 -10.65
N THR A 317 -24.45 9.28 -11.71
CA THR A 317 -24.98 8.77 -12.99
C THR A 317 -25.26 7.26 -12.92
N ASP A 318 -24.43 6.52 -12.17
CA ASP A 318 -24.51 5.06 -12.05
C ASP A 318 -25.36 4.58 -10.84
N ASP A 319 -26.06 5.50 -10.15
CA ASP A 319 -26.73 5.26 -8.86
C ASP A 319 -25.83 4.49 -7.88
N ASP A 320 -24.52 4.77 -7.92
CA ASP A 320 -23.53 3.99 -7.17
C ASP A 320 -23.62 4.33 -5.68
N ASP A 321 -24.02 5.53 -5.31
CA ASP A 321 -24.24 5.95 -3.93
C ASP A 321 -25.45 5.29 -3.25
N LEU A 322 -26.47 4.87 -4.02
CA LEU A 322 -27.65 4.13 -3.51
C LEU A 322 -27.31 2.71 -3.04
N LYS A 323 -26.13 2.21 -3.41
CA LYS A 323 -25.63 0.91 -3.03
C LYS A 323 -24.91 1.00 -1.67
N PRO A 324 -25.02 -0.03 -0.80
CA PRO A 324 -24.03 -0.25 0.25
C PRO A 324 -22.60 -0.10 -0.25
N GLN A 325 -21.76 0.59 0.52
CA GLN A 325 -20.43 1.02 0.08
C GLN A 325 -19.58 -0.14 -0.45
N GLU A 326 -19.70 -1.31 0.16
CA GLU A 326 -18.90 -2.50 -0.14
C GLU A 326 -19.20 -3.09 -1.52
N HIS A 327 -20.30 -2.68 -2.16
CA HIS A 327 -20.70 -3.11 -3.49
C HIS A 327 -20.65 -1.97 -4.52
N ARG A 328 -20.08 -0.83 -4.16
CA ARG A 328 -19.90 0.30 -5.08
C ARG A 328 -18.75 0.06 -6.03
N ARG A 329 -18.85 0.61 -7.23
CA ARG A 329 -17.73 0.69 -8.17
C ARG A 329 -16.65 1.62 -7.61
N ASN A 330 -17.05 2.79 -7.11
CA ASN A 330 -16.12 3.78 -6.56
C ASN A 330 -15.90 3.64 -5.04
N ALA A 331 -16.11 2.44 -4.47
CA ALA A 331 -16.05 2.19 -3.02
C ALA A 331 -14.74 2.62 -2.34
N ARG A 332 -13.63 2.63 -3.10
CA ARG A 332 -12.31 2.97 -2.56
C ARG A 332 -12.13 4.46 -2.26
N PHE A 333 -12.92 5.34 -2.87
CA PHE A 333 -12.71 6.77 -2.77
C PHE A 333 -13.60 7.41 -1.71
N TRP A 334 -13.05 8.37 -0.97
CA TRP A 334 -13.84 9.23 -0.11
C TRP A 334 -14.69 10.19 -0.96
N LEU A 335 -16.02 10.10 -0.82
CA LEU A 335 -16.95 11.09 -1.36
C LEU A 335 -17.19 12.23 -0.38
N ALA A 336 -17.61 13.40 -0.87
CA ALA A 336 -17.83 14.59 -0.04
C ALA A 336 -18.89 14.39 1.05
N SER A 337 -19.95 13.65 0.74
CA SER A 337 -21.03 13.30 1.67
C SER A 337 -20.53 12.37 2.78
N GLU A 338 -19.74 11.36 2.43
CA GLU A 338 -19.15 10.40 3.37
C GLU A 338 -18.11 11.04 4.28
N TYR A 339 -17.28 11.92 3.70
CA TYR A 339 -16.33 12.72 4.48
C TYR A 339 -17.05 13.57 5.53
N SER A 340 -18.12 14.26 5.14
CA SER A 340 -18.92 15.10 6.05
C SER A 340 -19.52 14.27 7.19
N ALA A 341 -20.06 13.09 6.87
CA ALA A 341 -20.56 12.15 7.86
C ALA A 341 -19.44 11.64 8.80
N SER A 342 -18.24 11.35 8.26
CA SER A 342 -17.09 10.88 9.03
C SER A 342 -16.57 11.94 10.02
N VAL A 343 -16.52 13.22 9.63
CA VAL A 343 -16.15 14.33 10.53
C VAL A 343 -17.13 14.45 11.70
N LEU A 344 -18.44 14.36 11.42
CA LEU A 344 -19.48 14.41 12.45
C LEU A 344 -19.40 13.22 13.41
N ALA A 345 -19.18 12.01 12.88
CA ALA A 345 -19.01 10.80 13.68
C ALA A 345 -17.78 10.90 14.58
N SER A 346 -16.64 11.31 14.02
CA SER A 346 -15.36 11.44 14.73
C SER A 346 -15.44 12.45 15.88
N GLY A 347 -16.11 13.59 15.68
CA GLY A 347 -16.32 14.59 16.72
C GLY A 347 -17.16 14.12 17.92
N ALA A 348 -18.01 13.11 17.73
CA ALA A 348 -18.89 12.58 18.78
C ALA A 348 -18.28 11.40 19.57
N ARG A 349 -17.12 10.86 19.15
CA ARG A 349 -16.51 9.68 19.77
C ARG A 349 -15.86 10.00 21.12
N LYS A 350 -16.05 9.10 22.09
CA LYS A 350 -15.28 9.13 23.34
C LYS A 350 -13.82 8.74 23.04
N ARG A 351 -12.88 9.51 23.57
CA ARG A 351 -11.44 9.22 23.46
C ARG A 351 -10.88 8.73 24.79
N TYR A 352 -10.25 7.57 24.76
CA TYR A 352 -9.56 6.94 25.88
C TYR A 352 -8.07 7.28 25.78
N ARG A 353 -7.46 7.62 26.93
CA ARG A 353 -6.03 7.98 27.02
C ARG A 353 -5.25 6.86 27.68
N ASN A 354 -3.93 6.88 27.47
CA ASN A 354 -2.99 5.97 28.12
C ASN A 354 -3.08 6.10 29.66
N GLU A 355 -3.08 4.97 30.37
CA GLU A 355 -3.08 4.85 31.83
C GLU A 355 -1.66 4.75 32.44
N GLY A 356 -0.63 5.08 31.67
CA GLY A 356 0.74 5.34 32.16
C GLY A 356 1.77 4.25 31.85
N ASP A 357 1.34 3.00 31.69
CA ASP A 357 2.19 1.86 31.32
C ASP A 357 1.90 1.35 29.88
N VAL A 358 2.73 0.43 29.38
CA VAL A 358 2.59 -0.06 27.99
C VAL A 358 1.28 -0.83 27.75
N LEU A 359 0.75 -1.52 28.77
CA LEU A 359 -0.48 -2.31 28.64
C LEU A 359 -1.73 -1.43 28.73
N GLY A 360 -1.71 -0.37 29.54
CA GLY A 360 -2.70 0.69 29.55
C GLY A 360 -2.77 1.41 28.21
N ALA A 361 -1.62 1.68 27.58
CA ALA A 361 -1.55 2.21 26.22
C ALA A 361 -2.18 1.25 25.19
N ALA A 362 -1.94 -0.06 25.35
CA ALA A 362 -2.56 -1.08 24.51
C ALA A 362 -4.08 -1.13 24.71
N SER A 363 -4.55 -1.12 25.96
CA SER A 363 -5.97 -1.12 26.33
C SER A 363 -6.72 0.09 25.76
N ALA A 364 -6.16 1.29 25.92
CA ALA A 364 -6.73 2.53 25.37
C ALA A 364 -6.88 2.47 23.85
N THR A 365 -5.94 1.82 23.15
CA THR A 365 -5.99 1.66 21.69
C THR A 365 -7.16 0.76 21.27
N TYR A 366 -7.40 -0.37 21.94
CA TYR A 366 -8.60 -1.19 21.70
C TYR A 366 -9.89 -0.43 22.01
N ALA A 367 -9.94 0.28 23.14
CA ALA A 367 -11.12 1.03 23.55
C ALA A 367 -11.48 2.12 22.52
N ASN A 368 -10.49 2.82 21.98
CA ASN A 368 -10.67 3.82 20.91
C ASN A 368 -11.14 3.17 19.60
N ALA A 369 -10.53 2.05 19.18
CA ALA A 369 -10.93 1.35 17.96
C ALA A 369 -12.39 0.87 18.03
N ALA A 370 -12.84 0.41 19.21
CA ALA A 370 -14.22 -0.04 19.43
C ALA A 370 -15.28 1.08 19.31
N GLN A 371 -14.89 2.37 19.35
CA GLN A 371 -15.81 3.50 19.13
C GLN A 371 -16.04 3.82 17.65
N ARG A 372 -15.29 3.21 16.73
CA ARG A 372 -15.44 3.45 15.30
C ARG A 372 -16.66 2.68 14.78
N ASP A 373 -17.37 3.28 13.82
CA ASP A 373 -18.50 2.64 13.14
C ASP A 373 -18.04 1.39 12.38
N ASP A 374 -16.87 1.51 11.74
CA ASP A 374 -16.12 0.42 11.13
C ASP A 374 -14.76 0.37 11.82
N ILE A 375 -14.50 -0.71 12.56
CA ILE A 375 -13.30 -0.87 13.38
C ILE A 375 -12.03 -0.85 12.52
N GLU A 376 -12.11 -1.26 11.25
CA GLU A 376 -10.96 -1.39 10.35
C GLU A 376 -10.61 -0.08 9.64
N VAL A 377 -11.43 0.98 9.76
CA VAL A 377 -11.17 2.29 9.16
C VAL A 377 -10.32 3.12 10.13
N PRO A 378 -9.04 3.39 9.84
CA PRO A 378 -8.19 4.17 10.73
C PRO A 378 -8.43 5.68 10.61
N ASP A 379 -9.09 6.14 9.55
CA ASP A 379 -9.36 7.55 9.27
C ASP A 379 -10.24 8.18 10.38
N ASP A 380 -9.74 9.23 11.03
CA ASP A 380 -10.45 10.00 12.07
C ASP A 380 -10.39 11.49 11.73
N PHE A 381 -11.18 11.89 10.73
CA PHE A 381 -11.17 13.27 10.24
C PHE A 381 -11.73 14.25 11.27
N VAL A 382 -11.09 15.41 11.38
CA VAL A 382 -11.55 16.52 12.25
C VAL A 382 -11.96 17.72 11.41
N GLY A 383 -12.79 18.61 11.97
CA GLY A 383 -13.34 19.76 11.22
C GLY A 383 -12.30 20.75 10.66
N SER A 384 -11.05 20.69 11.12
CA SER A 384 -9.91 21.46 10.58
C SER A 384 -9.24 20.81 9.36
N GLN A 385 -9.75 19.68 8.88
CA GLN A 385 -9.25 18.95 7.71
C GLN A 385 -10.25 19.03 6.55
N ARG A 386 -9.81 18.58 5.37
CA ARG A 386 -10.64 18.41 4.18
C ARG A 386 -10.07 17.37 3.23
N LEU A 387 -10.86 16.94 2.25
CA LEU A 387 -10.40 16.13 1.12
C LEU A 387 -9.51 16.94 0.14
N PRO A 388 -8.71 16.28 -0.70
CA PRO A 388 -7.94 16.93 -1.77
C PRO A 388 -8.83 17.70 -2.78
N GLU A 389 -8.32 18.83 -3.30
CA GLU A 389 -8.95 19.55 -4.43
C GLU A 389 -8.65 18.92 -5.79
N THR A 390 -7.57 18.14 -5.88
CA THR A 390 -7.15 17.44 -7.10
C THR A 390 -6.67 16.05 -6.70
N GLY A 391 -6.95 15.05 -7.53
CA GLY A 391 -6.81 13.66 -7.13
C GLY A 391 -7.91 13.23 -6.16
N MET A 392 -8.04 11.92 -5.96
CA MET A 392 -8.95 11.34 -4.98
C MET A 392 -8.18 10.82 -3.77
N GLN A 393 -8.73 11.00 -2.58
CA GLN A 393 -8.26 10.30 -1.41
C GLN A 393 -8.90 8.92 -1.35
N VAL A 394 -8.07 7.90 -1.20
CA VAL A 394 -8.50 6.51 -1.01
C VAL A 394 -8.77 6.30 0.49
N HIS A 395 -9.85 5.60 0.80
CA HIS A 395 -10.13 5.07 2.13
C HIS A 395 -8.94 4.23 2.62
N SER A 396 -8.40 4.59 3.79
CA SER A 396 -7.10 4.05 4.23
C SER A 396 -7.10 2.53 4.37
N GLU A 397 -8.22 1.93 4.75
CA GLU A 397 -8.34 0.47 4.84
C GLU A 397 -8.11 -0.21 3.50
N TYR A 398 -8.57 0.33 2.36
CA TYR A 398 -8.32 -0.30 1.06
C TYR A 398 -6.84 -0.23 0.68
N THR A 399 -6.15 0.87 1.01
CA THR A 399 -4.70 0.97 0.85
C THR A 399 -3.97 -0.03 1.76
N LEU A 400 -4.45 -0.28 2.98
CA LEU A 400 -3.90 -1.32 3.87
C LEU A 400 -4.09 -2.73 3.30
N TYR A 401 -5.31 -3.09 2.90
CA TYR A 401 -5.60 -4.37 2.27
C TYR A 401 -4.75 -4.58 1.01
N ALA A 402 -4.65 -3.56 0.14
CA ALA A 402 -3.81 -3.62 -1.04
C ALA A 402 -2.33 -3.77 -0.69
N HIS A 403 -1.83 -3.06 0.32
CA HIS A 403 -0.45 -3.18 0.77
C HIS A 403 -0.10 -4.60 1.20
N PHE A 404 -0.95 -5.28 1.98
CA PHE A 404 -0.69 -6.67 2.36
C PHE A 404 -0.83 -7.68 1.21
N GLN A 405 -1.72 -7.44 0.25
CA GLN A 405 -1.78 -8.24 -0.98
C GLN A 405 -0.50 -8.11 -1.82
N ILE A 406 0.09 -6.91 -1.84
CA ILE A 406 1.39 -6.66 -2.49
C ILE A 406 2.51 -7.37 -1.75
N LEU A 407 2.56 -7.28 -0.42
CA LEU A 407 3.52 -8.03 0.38
C LEU A 407 3.41 -9.53 0.13
N LYS A 408 2.21 -10.09 0.03
CA LYS A 408 2.04 -11.52 -0.29
C LYS A 408 2.77 -11.91 -1.59
N ARG A 409 2.68 -11.06 -2.61
CA ARG A 409 3.35 -11.28 -3.91
C ARG A 409 4.87 -11.09 -3.80
N LEU A 410 5.34 -10.06 -3.11
CA LEU A 410 6.78 -9.77 -2.95
C LEU A 410 7.49 -10.76 -2.01
N LEU A 411 6.79 -11.39 -1.08
CA LEU A 411 7.37 -12.32 -0.09
C LEU A 411 7.13 -13.79 -0.45
N THR A 412 6.83 -14.07 -1.72
CA THR A 412 6.57 -15.44 -2.19
C THR A 412 7.79 -16.35 -2.06
N GLY A 413 9.01 -15.81 -2.25
CA GLY A 413 10.24 -16.59 -2.10
C GLY A 413 10.74 -16.78 -0.66
N ALA A 414 10.01 -16.29 0.36
CA ALA A 414 10.40 -16.42 1.76
C ALA A 414 9.97 -17.75 2.38
N ASP A 415 10.92 -18.44 3.04
CA ASP A 415 10.67 -19.69 3.77
C ASP A 415 9.58 -19.52 4.83
N ALA A 416 9.62 -18.41 5.57
CA ALA A 416 8.63 -18.01 6.56
C ALA A 416 8.67 -16.50 6.81
N VAL A 417 7.57 -15.92 7.30
CA VAL A 417 7.48 -14.49 7.60
C VAL A 417 6.89 -14.27 8.98
N THR A 418 7.51 -13.40 9.76
CA THR A 418 6.93 -12.88 11.00
C THR A 418 6.67 -11.39 10.85
N PHE A 419 5.40 -11.00 10.93
CA PHE A 419 4.98 -9.61 10.92
C PHE A 419 4.98 -9.02 12.32
N TYR A 420 5.57 -7.83 12.46
CA TYR A 420 5.52 -7.00 13.67
C TYR A 420 4.80 -5.70 13.34
N LEU A 421 3.56 -5.61 13.80
CA LEU A 421 2.58 -4.63 13.37
C LEU A 421 2.40 -3.57 14.45
N ASP A 422 2.25 -2.30 14.08
CA ASP A 422 1.64 -1.33 15.00
C ASP A 422 0.22 -1.79 15.37
N GLN A 423 -0.23 -1.39 16.56
CA GLN A 423 -1.51 -1.81 17.10
C GLN A 423 -2.68 -1.08 16.43
N ASP A 424 -3.04 -1.53 15.22
CA ASP A 424 -4.15 -1.01 14.43
C ASP A 424 -5.02 -2.17 13.89
N SER A 425 -6.33 -2.03 14.06
CA SER A 425 -7.33 -3.03 13.65
C SER A 425 -7.42 -3.22 12.14
N GLY A 426 -7.21 -2.15 11.35
CA GLY A 426 -7.14 -2.23 9.89
C GLY A 426 -5.89 -2.97 9.43
N ILE A 427 -4.74 -2.71 10.07
CA ILE A 427 -3.49 -3.45 9.79
C ILE A 427 -3.67 -4.95 10.11
N ARG A 428 -4.23 -5.29 11.28
CA ARG A 428 -4.54 -6.69 11.64
C ARG A 428 -5.45 -7.35 10.61
N ALA A 429 -6.56 -6.71 10.27
CA ALA A 429 -7.54 -7.28 9.35
C ALA A 429 -6.94 -7.51 7.95
N ALA A 430 -6.21 -6.53 7.42
CA ALA A 430 -5.54 -6.62 6.13
C ALA A 430 -4.47 -7.73 6.10
N CYS A 431 -3.63 -7.82 7.14
CA CYS A 431 -2.61 -8.86 7.28
C CYS A 431 -3.24 -10.27 7.30
N LEU A 432 -4.20 -10.47 8.20
CA LEU A 432 -4.88 -11.77 8.36
C LEU A 432 -5.73 -12.14 7.15
N ALA A 433 -6.20 -11.16 6.38
CA ALA A 433 -6.90 -11.41 5.13
C ALA A 433 -5.98 -11.88 4.01
N ALA A 434 -4.86 -11.21 3.79
CA ALA A 434 -3.94 -11.55 2.71
C ALA A 434 -3.26 -12.91 2.94
N PHE A 435 -2.85 -13.17 4.18
CA PHE A 435 -2.02 -14.32 4.56
C PHE A 435 -2.80 -15.45 5.26
N ALA A 436 -4.12 -15.53 5.12
CA ALA A 436 -4.94 -16.52 5.84
C ALA A 436 -4.44 -17.97 5.66
N GLU A 437 -4.17 -18.37 4.42
CA GLU A 437 -3.61 -19.70 4.13
C GLU A 437 -2.22 -19.91 4.72
N ASP A 438 -1.36 -18.88 4.68
CA ASP A 438 0.00 -18.96 5.19
C ASP A 438 0.03 -19.05 6.71
N VAL A 439 -0.91 -18.39 7.39
CA VAL A 439 -1.14 -18.52 8.84
C VAL A 439 -1.65 -19.92 9.18
N GLN A 440 -2.56 -20.47 8.38
CA GLN A 440 -3.05 -21.85 8.56
C GLN A 440 -1.92 -22.88 8.38
N ARG A 441 -0.90 -22.57 7.56
CA ARG A 441 0.27 -23.42 7.32
C ARG A 441 1.46 -23.16 8.26
N ASP A 442 1.32 -22.29 9.27
CA ASP A 442 2.42 -21.84 10.14
C ASP A 442 3.62 -21.21 9.36
N ARG A 443 3.40 -20.75 8.13
CA ARG A 443 4.40 -20.01 7.34
C ARG A 443 4.46 -18.54 7.77
N VAL A 444 3.33 -18.01 8.23
CA VAL A 444 3.19 -16.62 8.66
C VAL A 444 2.72 -16.52 10.10
N HIS A 445 3.47 -15.75 10.90
CA HIS A 445 3.04 -15.32 12.22
C HIS A 445 2.92 -13.80 12.27
N ALA A 446 1.96 -13.27 13.01
CA ALA A 446 1.79 -11.82 13.16
C ALA A 446 1.70 -11.45 14.64
N PHE A 447 2.35 -10.34 14.99
CA PHE A 447 2.36 -9.78 16.32
C PHE A 447 1.97 -8.32 16.28
N PHE A 448 1.17 -7.85 17.24
CA PHE A 448 1.22 -6.44 17.59
C PHE A 448 2.45 -6.16 18.44
N VAL A 449 3.04 -4.99 18.25
CA VAL A 449 4.09 -4.43 19.09
C VAL A 449 3.61 -3.10 19.67
N LYS A 450 3.76 -2.94 20.99
CA LYS A 450 3.50 -1.68 21.68
C LYS A 450 4.72 -1.30 22.50
N THR A 451 5.05 -0.01 22.51
CA THR A 451 6.15 0.55 23.31
C THR A 451 5.65 1.75 24.08
N ASN A 452 6.16 1.96 25.29
CA ASN A 452 5.83 3.17 26.03
C ASN A 452 6.58 4.39 25.45
N LYS A 453 5.85 5.23 24.70
CA LYS A 453 6.40 6.41 24.03
C LYS A 453 6.48 7.64 24.95
N ASP A 454 5.84 7.59 26.11
CA ASP A 454 5.70 8.72 27.03
C ASP A 454 6.83 8.80 28.09
N MET A 455 7.76 7.84 28.07
CA MET A 455 8.88 7.80 29.01
C MET A 455 9.91 8.90 28.75
N THR A 456 10.32 9.58 29.82
CA THR A 456 11.45 10.50 29.86
C THR A 456 12.78 9.79 29.61
N LYS A 457 13.83 10.53 29.21
CA LYS A 457 15.17 9.97 29.00
C LYS A 457 15.69 9.23 30.24
N GLY A 458 15.45 9.78 31.44
CA GLY A 458 15.86 9.15 32.70
C GLY A 458 15.13 7.82 32.96
N GLU A 459 13.82 7.75 32.68
CA GLU A 459 13.03 6.53 32.80
C GLU A 459 13.51 5.45 31.81
N LYS A 460 13.81 5.83 30.56
CA LYS A 460 14.36 4.89 29.56
C LYS A 460 15.68 4.28 30.02
N VAL A 461 16.58 5.11 30.55
CA VAL A 461 17.88 4.64 31.08
C VAL A 461 17.68 3.70 32.28
N ARG A 462 16.76 4.03 33.19
CA ARG A 462 16.44 3.14 34.33
C ARG A 462 15.87 1.79 33.86
N ALA A 463 14.91 1.80 32.94
CA ALA A 463 14.32 0.57 32.40
C ALA A 463 15.37 -0.30 31.68
N PHE A 464 16.24 0.32 30.88
CA PHE A 464 17.33 -0.38 30.20
C PHE A 464 18.36 -0.99 31.18
N ASN A 465 18.77 -0.24 32.21
CA ASN A 465 19.68 -0.74 33.22
C ASN A 465 19.05 -1.85 34.08
N GLY A 466 17.76 -1.73 34.39
CA GLY A 466 16.97 -2.78 35.05
C GLY A 466 16.97 -4.07 34.24
N ALA A 467 16.67 -3.98 32.93
CA ALA A 467 16.71 -5.12 32.02
C ALA A 467 18.09 -5.78 31.93
N LYS A 468 19.16 -4.98 31.91
CA LYS A 468 20.55 -5.48 31.93
C LYS A 468 20.87 -6.22 33.22
N LYS A 469 20.34 -5.75 34.36
CA LYS A 469 20.48 -6.44 35.65
C LYS A 469 19.71 -7.78 35.62
N THR A 470 18.44 -7.77 35.21
CA THR A 470 17.63 -8.99 35.06
C THR A 470 18.33 -10.04 34.19
N PHE A 471 18.94 -9.63 33.09
CA PHE A 471 19.70 -10.54 32.22
C PHE A 471 20.90 -11.17 32.93
N ARG A 472 21.69 -10.38 33.67
CA ARG A 472 22.85 -10.89 34.42
C ARG A 472 22.46 -11.85 35.54
N ASP A 473 21.39 -11.52 36.27
CA ASP A 473 20.87 -12.36 37.33
C ASP A 473 20.38 -13.71 36.75
N ALA A 474 19.76 -13.68 35.57
CA ALA A 474 19.36 -14.88 34.84
C ALA A 474 20.55 -15.72 34.35
N GLN A 475 21.63 -15.08 33.85
CA GLN A 475 22.87 -15.78 33.49
C GLN A 475 23.48 -16.51 34.70
N ALA A 476 23.47 -15.88 35.88
CA ALA A 476 23.98 -16.50 37.10
C ALA A 476 23.09 -17.68 37.57
N ARG A 477 21.77 -17.58 37.40
CA ARG A 477 20.81 -18.65 37.74
C ARG A 477 20.87 -19.85 36.78
N MET A 478 21.29 -19.63 35.54
CA MET A 478 21.34 -20.66 34.49
C MET A 478 22.78 -20.84 33.96
N PRO A 479 23.72 -21.31 34.80
CA PRO A 479 25.10 -21.52 34.38
C PRO A 479 25.16 -22.59 33.28
N GLY A 480 25.97 -22.35 32.25
CA GLY A 480 26.15 -23.29 31.13
C GLY A 480 25.26 -23.05 29.90
N LEU A 481 24.25 -22.17 29.99
CA LEU A 481 23.49 -21.73 28.81
C LEU A 481 24.20 -20.57 28.10
N SER A 482 24.07 -20.52 26.77
CA SER A 482 24.51 -19.36 25.99
C SER A 482 23.62 -18.14 26.25
N ASP A 483 24.15 -16.93 26.04
CA ASP A 483 23.40 -15.68 26.17
C ASP A 483 22.08 -15.71 25.39
N TYR A 484 22.08 -16.30 24.20
CA TYR A 484 20.87 -16.46 23.40
C TYR A 484 19.83 -17.35 24.09
N ARG A 485 20.23 -18.52 24.62
CA ARG A 485 19.32 -19.42 25.32
C ARG A 485 18.78 -18.81 26.61
N VAL A 486 19.61 -18.08 27.37
CA VAL A 486 19.14 -17.32 28.55
C VAL A 486 18.04 -16.32 28.18
N LYS A 487 18.17 -15.61 27.05
CA LYS A 487 17.12 -14.68 26.59
C LYS A 487 15.83 -15.40 26.23
N VAL A 488 15.92 -16.55 25.58
CA VAL A 488 14.75 -17.39 25.23
C VAL A 488 14.05 -17.88 26.50
N GLU A 489 14.80 -18.37 27.51
CA GLU A 489 14.22 -18.78 28.80
C GLU A 489 13.54 -17.61 29.54
N LEU A 490 14.14 -16.43 29.54
CA LEU A 490 13.51 -15.23 30.12
C LEU A 490 12.17 -14.89 29.46
N ILE A 491 12.02 -15.10 28.16
CA ILE A 491 10.74 -14.92 27.46
C ILE A 491 9.75 -16.01 27.90
N LYS A 492 10.18 -17.26 28.02
CA LYS A 492 9.33 -18.37 28.48
C LYS A 492 8.78 -18.11 29.89
N GLU A 493 9.59 -17.54 30.78
CA GLU A 493 9.16 -17.12 32.13
C GLU A 493 8.04 -16.06 32.08
N GLN A 494 7.91 -15.27 31.00
CA GLN A 494 6.85 -14.28 30.83
C GLN A 494 5.56 -14.84 30.20
N LEU A 495 5.61 -15.99 29.51
CA LEU A 495 4.43 -16.61 28.88
C LEU A 495 3.26 -16.84 29.85
N PRO A 496 3.45 -17.41 31.07
CA PRO A 496 2.33 -17.60 32.01
C PRO A 496 1.82 -16.30 32.64
N LEU A 497 2.55 -15.18 32.48
CA LEU A 497 2.22 -13.87 33.06
C LEU A 497 1.48 -12.95 32.07
N MET A 498 1.19 -13.44 30.86
CA MET A 498 0.49 -12.67 29.84
C MET A 498 -0.88 -12.19 30.32
N LYS A 499 -1.28 -11.00 29.88
CA LYS A 499 -2.59 -10.42 30.19
C LYS A 499 -3.47 -10.33 28.95
N GLU A 500 -4.73 -10.71 29.09
CA GLU A 500 -5.74 -10.51 28.05
C GLU A 500 -6.21 -9.06 28.03
N ILE A 501 -6.22 -8.44 26.85
CA ILE A 501 -6.64 -7.05 26.67
C ILE A 501 -7.54 -6.94 25.43
N GLY A 502 -8.57 -6.10 25.54
CA GLY A 502 -9.47 -5.76 24.43
C GLY A 502 -10.50 -6.85 24.13
N ARG A 503 -11.40 -6.54 23.17
CA ARG A 503 -12.54 -7.39 22.82
C ARG A 503 -12.16 -8.77 22.26
N TYR A 504 -10.96 -8.89 21.69
CA TYR A 504 -10.49 -10.13 21.08
C TYR A 504 -9.78 -11.06 22.07
N HIS A 505 -9.72 -10.69 23.37
CA HIS A 505 -8.96 -11.43 24.39
C HIS A 505 -7.50 -11.64 23.98
N ASP A 506 -6.93 -10.62 23.34
CA ASP A 506 -5.57 -10.66 22.82
C ASP A 506 -4.59 -10.72 24.00
N ARG A 507 -3.70 -11.72 24.01
CA ARG A 507 -2.75 -11.96 25.10
C ARG A 507 -1.44 -11.20 24.89
N TRP A 508 -1.10 -10.34 25.84
CA TRP A 508 0.06 -9.46 25.80
C TRP A 508 1.16 -9.93 26.75
N LEU A 509 2.38 -10.05 26.22
CA LEU A 509 3.61 -10.31 26.97
C LEU A 509 4.40 -9.02 27.11
N ILE A 510 4.82 -8.69 28.33
CA ILE A 510 5.79 -7.63 28.58
C ILE A 510 7.18 -8.20 28.28
N HIS A 511 7.90 -7.55 27.37
CA HIS A 511 9.22 -8.01 26.95
C HIS A 511 10.23 -7.76 28.09
N PRO A 512 10.91 -8.81 28.61
CA PRO A 512 11.77 -8.70 29.78
C PRO A 512 13.08 -7.95 29.50
N LEU A 513 13.44 -7.79 28.22
CA LEU A 513 14.70 -7.21 27.76
C LEU A 513 14.48 -6.04 26.76
N PRO A 514 13.81 -4.94 27.14
CA PRO A 514 13.59 -3.80 26.27
C PRO A 514 14.91 -3.12 25.87
N THR A 515 14.87 -2.34 24.79
CA THR A 515 16.02 -1.54 24.32
C THR A 515 15.84 -0.07 24.68
N MET A 516 16.87 0.75 24.50
CA MET A 516 16.77 2.21 24.71
C MET A 516 15.75 2.87 23.77
N ASN A 517 15.59 2.33 22.55
CA ASN A 517 14.69 2.86 21.53
C ASN A 517 13.26 2.35 21.68
N GLU A 518 13.09 1.15 22.26
CA GLU A 518 11.80 0.54 22.58
C GLU A 518 11.73 0.28 24.10
N PRO A 519 11.69 1.36 24.92
CA PRO A 519 11.61 1.22 26.37
C PRO A 519 10.22 0.71 26.73
N GLU A 520 10.16 -0.24 27.67
CA GLU A 520 8.92 -0.90 28.10
C GLU A 520 8.05 -1.37 26.91
N LYS A 521 8.45 -2.50 26.33
CA LYS A 521 7.82 -3.09 25.14
C LYS A 521 6.88 -4.21 25.54
N ALA A 522 5.72 -4.30 24.88
CA ALA A 522 4.83 -5.43 24.96
C ALA A 522 4.47 -5.95 23.56
N LEU A 523 4.23 -7.26 23.47
CA LEU A 523 3.92 -7.96 22.23
C LEU A 523 2.68 -8.83 22.39
N CYS A 524 1.87 -8.93 21.35
CA CYS A 524 0.71 -9.82 21.30
C CYS A 524 0.73 -10.68 20.04
N HIS A 525 0.71 -12.00 20.18
CA HIS A 525 0.67 -12.94 19.06
C HIS A 525 -0.76 -13.05 18.51
N LEU A 526 -0.99 -12.54 17.30
CA LEU A 526 -2.31 -12.43 16.68
C LEU A 526 -2.74 -13.69 15.96
N THR A 527 -1.78 -14.52 15.57
CA THR A 527 -1.95 -15.74 14.78
C THR A 527 -1.93 -17.01 15.62
N GLU A 528 -2.10 -16.87 16.94
CA GLU A 528 -2.17 -18.03 17.82
C GLU A 528 -3.40 -18.87 17.50
N ARG A 529 -3.19 -20.17 17.29
CA ARG A 529 -4.25 -21.11 16.93
C ARG A 529 -4.01 -22.52 17.48
N PRO A 530 -5.08 -23.31 17.71
CA PRO A 530 -4.95 -24.73 17.99
C PRO A 530 -4.22 -25.46 16.85
N GLY A 531 -3.48 -26.52 17.19
CA GLY A 531 -2.79 -27.37 16.21
C GLY A 531 -1.67 -26.66 15.43
N THR A 532 -1.07 -25.59 15.98
CA THR A 532 0.16 -25.00 15.41
C THR A 532 1.34 -25.94 15.64
N SER A 533 2.26 -26.02 14.67
CA SER A 533 3.53 -26.74 14.81
C SER A 533 4.58 -25.94 15.59
N LEU A 534 4.26 -24.71 15.99
CA LEU A 534 5.20 -23.82 16.67
C LEU A 534 5.49 -24.31 18.10
N THR A 535 6.73 -24.72 18.35
CA THR A 535 7.17 -25.12 19.70
C THR A 535 7.26 -23.92 20.63
N THR A 536 7.26 -24.16 21.95
CA THR A 536 7.43 -23.10 22.95
C THR A 536 8.74 -22.32 22.75
N ASP A 537 9.81 -22.99 22.36
CA ASP A 537 11.11 -22.37 22.03
C ASP A 537 10.98 -21.43 20.83
N ALA A 538 10.42 -21.93 19.73
CA ALA A 538 10.23 -21.12 18.52
C ALA A 538 9.33 -19.92 18.79
N LEU A 539 8.24 -20.09 19.56
CA LEU A 539 7.38 -18.99 19.97
C LEU A 539 8.14 -17.94 20.80
N ALA A 540 8.94 -18.39 21.77
CA ALA A 540 9.75 -17.50 22.59
C ALA A 540 10.80 -16.73 21.76
N GLU A 541 11.36 -17.35 20.72
CA GLU A 541 12.24 -16.67 19.76
C GLU A 541 11.51 -15.59 18.96
N LEU A 542 10.29 -15.85 18.49
CA LEU A 542 9.47 -14.84 17.80
C LEU A 542 9.16 -13.63 18.69
N TYR A 543 8.90 -13.86 19.99
CA TYR A 543 8.73 -12.79 20.97
C TYR A 543 10.03 -12.03 21.23
N LEU A 544 11.16 -12.73 21.34
CA LEU A 544 12.48 -12.14 21.62
C LEU A 544 12.90 -11.12 20.55
N TYR A 545 12.63 -11.42 19.28
CA TYR A 545 13.02 -10.55 18.17
C TYR A 545 11.97 -9.52 17.77
N GLY A 546 10.81 -9.51 18.44
CA GLY A 546 9.71 -8.69 17.99
C GLY A 546 9.91 -7.19 18.19
N SER A 547 9.80 -6.45 17.08
CA SER A 547 10.16 -5.03 17.01
C SER A 547 9.59 -4.39 15.75
N THR A 548 9.24 -3.11 15.83
CA THR A 548 8.84 -2.27 14.69
C THR A 548 10.01 -1.49 14.09
N TYR A 549 11.24 -1.79 14.52
CA TYR A 549 12.45 -1.02 14.24
C TYR A 549 12.69 -0.74 12.74
N GLY A 550 12.44 -1.69 11.85
CA GLY A 550 12.65 -1.49 10.40
C GLY A 550 11.81 -0.33 9.85
N ALA A 551 10.51 -0.37 10.10
CA ALA A 551 9.56 0.66 9.67
C ALA A 551 9.81 1.98 10.42
N ASP A 552 10.00 1.94 11.74
CA ASP A 552 10.32 3.12 12.56
C ASP A 552 11.57 3.84 12.07
N ARG A 553 12.64 3.10 11.76
CA ARG A 553 13.90 3.64 11.25
C ARG A 553 13.70 4.34 9.92
N PHE A 554 12.95 3.75 8.99
CA PHE A 554 12.68 4.38 7.70
C PHE A 554 11.77 5.61 7.83
N LEU A 555 10.74 5.56 8.68
CA LEU A 555 9.88 6.71 8.96
C LEU A 555 10.65 7.85 9.63
N GLU A 556 11.59 7.53 10.52
CA GLU A 556 12.50 8.51 11.11
C GLU A 556 13.45 9.09 10.05
N LEU A 557 13.93 8.26 9.11
CA LEU A 557 14.72 8.71 7.97
C LEU A 557 13.93 9.70 7.09
N VAL A 558 12.65 9.40 6.79
CA VAL A 558 11.74 10.30 6.08
C VAL A 558 11.70 11.66 6.76
N ARG A 559 11.47 11.69 8.09
CA ARG A 559 11.40 12.93 8.87
C ARG A 559 12.71 13.71 8.87
N ARG A 560 13.86 13.04 8.79
CA ARG A 560 15.18 13.70 8.82
C ARG A 560 15.65 14.16 7.45
N ARG A 561 15.16 13.55 6.37
CA ARG A 561 15.68 13.75 5.01
C ARG A 561 14.71 14.41 4.04
N LEU A 562 13.40 14.31 4.26
CA LEU A 562 12.41 14.91 3.36
C LEU A 562 11.82 16.14 4.01
N SER A 563 12.39 17.31 3.70
CA SER A 563 11.95 18.59 4.27
C SER A 563 10.43 18.82 4.17
N PRO A 564 9.75 18.48 3.05
CA PRO A 564 8.29 18.62 2.97
C PRO A 564 7.47 17.68 3.86
N LEU A 565 8.07 16.59 4.34
CA LEU A 565 7.43 15.55 5.16
C LEU A 565 7.94 15.55 6.61
N GLU A 566 8.66 16.60 7.00
CA GLU A 566 9.02 16.85 8.39
C GLU A 566 7.75 16.95 9.26
N ARG A 567 7.83 16.44 10.49
CA ARG A 567 6.74 16.59 11.45
C ARG A 567 6.57 18.06 11.78
N ALA A 568 5.34 18.55 11.80
CA ALA A 568 5.09 19.93 12.20
C ALA A 568 5.55 20.17 13.64
N LEU A 569 6.18 21.32 13.86
CA LEU A 569 6.54 21.78 15.20
C LEU A 569 5.26 22.28 15.90
N GLY A 570 4.97 21.73 17.08
CA GLY A 570 4.01 22.33 17.99
C GLY A 570 4.66 23.53 18.67
N SER A 571 4.13 24.74 18.48
CA SER A 571 4.54 25.87 19.33
C SER A 571 3.67 25.89 20.58
N ALA A 572 4.28 26.15 21.75
CA ALA A 572 3.58 26.23 23.03
C ALA A 572 2.50 27.34 23.08
N SER A 573 2.58 28.32 22.17
CA SER A 573 1.69 29.48 22.09
C SER A 573 0.57 29.36 21.05
N ALA A 574 0.62 28.39 20.13
CA ALA A 574 -0.48 28.15 19.20
C ALA A 574 -1.41 27.10 19.79
N ALA A 575 -2.68 27.42 19.97
CA ALA A 575 -3.73 26.51 20.45
C ALA A 575 -3.88 25.25 19.55
N ARG A 576 -2.92 24.32 19.65
CA ARG A 576 -2.77 23.08 18.85
C ARG A 576 -2.76 23.27 17.32
N ARG A 577 -2.55 24.48 16.80
CA ARG A 577 -2.39 24.70 15.35
C ARG A 577 -0.96 24.38 14.94
N MET A 578 -0.78 23.24 14.28
CA MET A 578 0.48 22.81 13.70
C MET A 578 0.80 23.61 12.43
N TRP A 579 1.98 24.22 12.35
CA TRP A 579 2.43 24.95 11.15
C TRP A 579 3.24 24.02 10.25
N TYR A 580 2.73 23.77 9.05
CA TYR A 580 3.35 22.91 8.04
C TYR A 580 4.08 23.74 6.98
N GLY A 581 5.14 24.47 7.40
CA GLY A 581 5.81 25.47 6.56
C GLY A 581 6.40 24.93 5.25
N TYR A 582 6.78 23.65 5.21
CA TYR A 582 7.38 23.00 4.03
C TYR A 582 6.46 22.01 3.33
N ALA A 583 5.24 21.77 3.84
CA ALA A 583 4.33 20.80 3.26
C ALA A 583 4.00 21.15 1.80
N PRO A 584 3.90 20.14 0.91
CA PRO A 584 3.57 20.38 -0.47
C PRO A 584 2.10 20.83 -0.60
N TYR A 585 1.79 21.58 -1.66
CA TYR A 585 0.41 21.91 -2.03
C TYR A 585 -0.25 20.79 -2.83
N ASN A 586 0.52 20.16 -3.73
CA ASN A 586 0.06 19.01 -4.52
C ASN A 586 0.29 17.71 -3.72
N PRO A 587 -0.77 16.96 -3.36
CA PRO A 587 -0.63 15.73 -2.59
C PRO A 587 0.21 14.65 -3.27
N ALA A 588 0.24 14.61 -4.61
CA ALA A 588 1.07 13.67 -5.37
C ALA A 588 2.57 13.79 -5.07
N MET A 589 3.02 14.94 -4.53
CA MET A 589 4.42 15.12 -4.15
C MET A 589 4.84 14.24 -2.98
N ILE A 590 3.92 13.86 -2.09
CA ILE A 590 4.24 13.00 -0.94
C ILE A 590 4.71 11.63 -1.45
N GLU A 591 3.90 10.99 -2.30
CA GLU A 591 4.23 9.69 -2.91
C GLU A 591 5.55 9.75 -3.69
N LYS A 592 5.72 10.78 -4.53
CA LYS A 592 6.96 10.99 -5.31
C LYS A 592 8.21 11.06 -4.44
N LEU A 593 8.18 11.86 -3.37
CA LEU A 593 9.33 12.00 -2.47
C LEU A 593 9.63 10.70 -1.70
N LEU A 594 8.59 9.96 -1.31
CA LEU A 594 8.75 8.66 -0.66
C LEU A 594 9.39 7.63 -1.59
N VAL A 595 9.00 7.58 -2.87
CA VAL A 595 9.61 6.68 -3.88
C VAL A 595 11.09 7.01 -4.08
N LEU A 596 11.45 8.31 -4.20
CA LEU A 596 12.83 8.74 -4.31
C LEU A 596 13.66 8.30 -3.10
N LEU A 597 13.17 8.57 -1.88
CA LEU A 597 13.89 8.21 -0.67
C LEU A 597 13.98 6.69 -0.48
N ARG A 598 12.90 5.93 -0.73
CA ARG A 598 12.89 4.47 -0.63
C ARG A 598 13.95 3.86 -1.56
N THR A 599 14.02 4.33 -2.80
CA THR A 599 15.01 3.86 -3.77
C THR A 599 16.42 4.18 -3.30
N TYR A 600 16.67 5.41 -2.86
CA TYR A 600 17.96 5.85 -2.33
C TYR A 600 18.39 5.07 -1.09
N TRP A 601 17.48 4.89 -0.13
CA TRP A 601 17.70 4.13 1.10
C TRP A 601 18.06 2.68 0.80
N ASN A 602 17.25 2.01 -0.02
CA ASN A 602 17.43 0.58 -0.26
C ASN A 602 18.74 0.30 -1.02
N TYR A 603 19.08 1.11 -2.02
CA TYR A 603 20.11 0.76 -2.99
C TYR A 603 21.40 1.59 -2.93
N CYS A 604 21.32 2.86 -2.50
CA CYS A 604 22.46 3.78 -2.58
C CYS A 604 23.08 4.07 -1.21
N LEU A 605 22.27 4.33 -0.20
CA LEU A 605 22.74 4.76 1.12
C LEU A 605 23.21 3.56 1.94
N VAL A 606 24.50 3.51 2.24
CA VAL A 606 25.03 2.70 3.34
C VAL A 606 24.76 3.47 4.63
N PRO A 607 23.94 2.97 5.56
CA PRO A 607 23.62 3.70 6.79
C PRO A 607 24.87 3.92 7.65
N ASP A 608 25.04 5.07 8.30
CA ASP A 608 26.24 5.35 9.10
C ASP A 608 26.47 4.33 10.24
N GLU A 609 25.38 3.78 10.79
CA GLU A 609 25.40 2.76 11.85
C GLU A 609 25.70 1.33 11.30
N SER A 610 25.88 1.19 9.99
CA SER A 610 26.09 -0.06 9.29
C SER A 610 27.47 -0.64 9.58
N ARG A 611 27.57 -1.63 10.46
CA ARG A 611 28.84 -2.30 10.79
C ARG A 611 29.43 -3.13 9.63
N ASP A 612 28.57 -3.63 8.75
CA ASP A 612 28.96 -4.47 7.61
C ASP A 612 29.21 -3.69 6.31
N GLY A 613 29.05 -2.35 6.33
CA GLY A 613 29.17 -1.50 5.14
C GLY A 613 28.16 -1.79 4.02
N LYS A 614 27.04 -2.49 4.31
CA LYS A 614 26.06 -2.91 3.30
C LYS A 614 24.82 -2.01 3.27
N THR A 615 24.27 -1.82 2.07
CA THR A 615 22.93 -1.25 1.89
C THR A 615 21.85 -2.29 2.24
N PRO A 616 20.60 -1.87 2.49
CA PRO A 616 19.51 -2.80 2.71
C PRO A 616 19.29 -3.81 1.57
N ALA A 617 19.38 -3.37 0.31
CA ALA A 617 19.25 -4.25 -0.85
C ALA A 617 20.39 -5.28 -0.93
N MET A 618 21.59 -4.94 -0.47
CA MET A 618 22.69 -5.91 -0.39
C MET A 618 22.43 -6.99 0.66
N ARG A 619 21.88 -6.61 1.82
CA ARG A 619 21.54 -7.58 2.87
C ARG A 619 20.40 -8.51 2.46
N LEU A 620 19.41 -7.99 1.71
CA LEU A 620 18.30 -8.80 1.21
C LEU A 620 18.68 -9.65 -0.03
N GLY A 621 19.76 -9.32 -0.75
CA GLY A 621 20.23 -10.07 -1.91
C GLY A 621 19.80 -9.51 -3.28
N LEU A 622 19.27 -8.28 -3.34
CA LEU A 622 18.85 -7.61 -4.58
C LEU A 622 19.98 -6.81 -5.26
N ALA A 623 21.09 -6.57 -4.55
CA ALA A 623 22.27 -5.88 -5.05
C ALA A 623 23.57 -6.54 -4.53
N ARG A 624 24.64 -6.48 -5.33
CA ARG A 624 25.97 -7.00 -4.94
C ARG A 624 26.88 -5.95 -4.32
N ALA A 625 26.62 -4.66 -4.60
CA ALA A 625 27.35 -3.50 -4.12
C ALA A 625 26.38 -2.31 -4.00
N PRO A 626 26.76 -1.22 -3.29
CA PRO A 626 25.99 0.02 -3.31
C PRO A 626 25.80 0.50 -4.76
N VAL A 627 24.55 0.77 -5.13
CA VAL A 627 24.21 1.20 -6.48
C VAL A 627 24.52 2.68 -6.60
N ARG A 628 25.20 3.06 -7.69
CA ARG A 628 25.46 4.46 -7.94
C ARG A 628 24.18 5.16 -8.35
N LEU A 629 24.04 6.41 -7.91
CA LEU A 629 22.83 7.17 -8.23
C LEU A 629 22.65 7.37 -9.74
N GLU A 630 23.74 7.47 -10.50
CA GLU A 630 23.68 7.59 -11.96
C GLU A 630 23.11 6.34 -12.64
N ASP A 631 23.34 5.14 -12.08
CA ASP A 631 22.81 3.87 -12.62
C ASP A 631 21.28 3.80 -12.49
N ILE A 632 20.70 4.56 -11.54
CA ILE A 632 19.26 4.71 -11.37
C ILE A 632 18.75 5.85 -12.26
N ILE A 633 19.36 7.04 -12.20
CA ILE A 633 18.91 8.23 -12.94
C ILE A 633 18.95 8.01 -14.45
N TYR A 634 19.89 7.21 -14.95
CA TYR A 634 20.04 6.89 -16.36
C TYR A 634 19.71 5.44 -16.66
N PHE A 635 18.85 4.83 -15.83
CA PHE A 635 18.41 3.45 -16.00
C PHE A 635 17.73 3.27 -17.37
N ASP A 636 18.32 2.40 -18.19
CA ASP A 636 17.79 2.03 -19.50
C ASP A 636 17.30 0.59 -19.46
N PRO A 637 15.97 0.36 -19.46
CA PRO A 637 15.41 -0.99 -19.47
C PRO A 637 15.91 -1.84 -20.63
N LEU A 638 16.24 -1.25 -21.79
CA LEU A 638 16.68 -1.97 -22.99
C LEU A 638 18.11 -2.52 -22.86
N LYS A 639 18.94 -1.89 -22.04
CA LYS A 639 20.31 -2.36 -21.76
C LYS A 639 20.32 -3.44 -20.69
N HIS A 640 19.37 -3.40 -19.74
CA HIS A 640 19.31 -4.29 -18.59
C HIS A 640 18.40 -5.51 -18.77
N SER A 641 17.59 -5.55 -19.84
CA SER A 641 16.74 -6.68 -20.22
C SER A 641 17.46 -7.70 -21.12
N ARG A 642 18.61 -7.31 -21.70
CA ARG A 642 19.53 -8.27 -22.33
C ARG A 642 20.16 -9.08 -21.20
N GLY A 643 19.73 -10.32 -21.01
CA GLY A 643 20.41 -11.28 -20.13
C GLY A 643 21.91 -11.35 -20.44
N PRO A 644 22.74 -11.90 -19.54
CA PRO A 644 24.19 -11.83 -19.65
C PRO A 644 24.62 -12.29 -21.04
N THR A 645 25.10 -11.34 -21.83
CA THR A 645 25.78 -11.66 -23.09
C THR A 645 27.10 -12.29 -22.65
N LYS A 646 27.30 -13.58 -22.97
CA LYS A 646 28.61 -14.23 -22.93
C LYS A 646 29.57 -13.38 -23.77
N LYS A 647 30.24 -12.41 -23.15
CA LYS A 647 31.37 -11.62 -23.65
C LYS A 647 31.81 -10.59 -22.59
N GLU A 648 32.00 -11.03 -21.36
CA GLU A 648 33.09 -10.48 -20.56
C GLU A 648 34.28 -11.41 -20.82
N SER A 649 35.11 -11.01 -21.78
CA SER A 649 36.37 -11.66 -22.09
C SER A 649 37.27 -11.59 -20.85
N ILE A 650 37.59 -12.76 -20.31
CA ILE A 650 38.70 -13.00 -19.41
C ILE A 650 39.96 -12.43 -20.09
N PRO A 651 40.75 -11.56 -19.44
CA PRO A 651 42.04 -11.18 -20.00
C PRO A 651 42.96 -12.39 -19.94
N GLU A 652 43.28 -12.94 -21.11
CA GLU A 652 44.30 -13.98 -21.28
C GLU A 652 45.64 -13.47 -20.73
N GLY A 653 46.20 -14.22 -19.80
CA GLY A 653 47.56 -14.03 -19.32
C GLY A 653 48.54 -14.23 -20.47
N LYS A 654 49.42 -13.26 -20.66
CA LYS A 654 50.60 -13.42 -21.49
C LYS A 654 51.61 -14.28 -20.74
N ASP A 655 51.67 -15.55 -21.09
CA ASP A 655 52.91 -16.30 -21.03
C ASP A 655 53.78 -15.91 -22.23
N SER A 656 54.96 -15.41 -21.94
CA SER A 656 56.08 -15.39 -22.87
C SER A 656 57.35 -15.68 -22.07
N SER A 657 57.59 -16.97 -21.85
CA SER A 657 58.93 -17.52 -21.71
C SER A 657 59.63 -17.47 -23.06
N GLU A 658 60.83 -16.87 -23.12
CA GLU A 658 62.06 -17.58 -23.53
C GLU A 658 63.30 -16.68 -23.57
N SER A 659 64.36 -17.21 -22.94
CA SER A 659 65.79 -17.16 -23.30
C SER A 659 66.54 -15.82 -23.40
N ALA A 660 67.29 -15.49 -22.35
CA ALA A 660 68.77 -15.55 -22.30
C ALA A 660 69.24 -15.30 -20.85
#